data_AF-A0AAQ4PIM8-F1
#
_entry.id   AF-A0AAQ4PIM8-F1
#
_cell.length_a   1.000
_cell.length_b   1.000
_cell.length_c   1.000
_cell.angle_alpha   90.00
_cell.angle_beta   90.00
_cell.angle_gamma   90.00
#
_symmetry.space_group_name_H-M   'P 1'
#
loop_
_entity.id
_entity.type
_entity.pdbx_description
1 polymer ?
#
loop_
_entity_poly.entity_id
_entity_poly.type
_entity_poly.pdbx_seq_one_letter_code
_entity_poly.pdbx_strand_id
1 'polypeptide(L)'
;MQGLLLFCLVALAASQSVHYEPGLSPKKTYKYKYVGDVNFGLGKPNLAESATRISCNIKIAGASQQTFILQVSDFAFEDFNGVKGRNRFTAVPKLTERIASQLVKPFMFDYVGGHVSNIRTSAKTSDTIVNLVRGILGLFHVTVKTTQRIYELEESSIHGVCPSHYATEVNEETKDMAVIQVVDISNCREKAAIYKGMATAVLDDVGKQRGESIVSTVRCVYTVKPTADGGLITRAHGHEQQNFSPFNVKGGNFKMEAVNEMVLLSVNDTVGAVEPGPMESKGNLVFMFTDAEINLPIVMQNLEDPITKAAELIKHLAEANRYHIDSTTSEDTIKLYQLLRAMPYEGLDILWKQFAGNEEQRRWFLDMIVEINDARILKFLQARFQARDVTASEAWQTLLLAFNHLQTDANLVEMAKMFLDMPFCKSDVELWHTVVLSYGSLVYKHCAYATPCPAATVQPLLDMAVESLRIRNHDDMVLALKALGNAGHPSSLKTIMRFLPGVAATPVDLPPRVLSAAVQSMRLIAARDPLSVQDITMSLFLQKNNPTEIRMLAFMILFDTKPSMAVVSIVTVHLQEEKNLHVISFAYSYLKSVSRSSTPNNHFLSTACNVAVKILGPRYSRLSYHYSKAIHMDWFNDDFLIGTATEVFMLRSATNIFPTEILMKGEFYFIGRILQLMELGIRADGLKELFANGIPGFKGDLGFSDFQAVLNVLKNWEVLPNDKPVLSAYSRASGQEWFFADLKKETIQNIVKFFRQSASKGSFLWAAIENLQKGVSWHRTKPFLIVEVRYFQATILGLPLEISKYYETINGISVNATASINPPLTERLGQLFTSDISLETDGFIGYTKDFWLYYGINTELFQCGSEFKAKTPIAIPWKFSAKINIAKKKFELNFPPCKKEFNLLSLSSNVYAVSRNIEEPDLDKRTPMIPDSNDEVFQKGPTVETAQTDQILTQGNWTQKDKMCVESNIYGAGVCVEYDLRREFYHDEYPLYYFLGYTHVAVKVLPAQAINAVDKIHFEINAGPSSHPASAQELLESLSQMGNSTFEAVFNVNAFAVSGAKKPEGYNAVFYYTTEEVKKTQLVVSHVKENSNWKICIDTSVKALVGAKANIKWGAECQSYEMSITSETAHLPGTLPTIKAKIHWSRMPEKVTQACSRLESYIPGMALLLNFYQKQEKNAGQEISASVIASSADSIDVRIQLPEYTIFRQAISFPMPPVIFQEFEHDNTTMDSFGRA
;
A
#
# COMPACT_ATOMS: atom_id res chain seq x y z
N MET A 1 -16.33 -10.96 -86.97
CA MET A 1 -16.79 -11.33 -85.61
C MET A 1 -15.93 -12.39 -84.93
N GLN A 2 -15.43 -13.43 -85.63
CA GLN A 2 -14.55 -14.46 -85.02
C GLN A 2 -13.18 -13.93 -84.54
N GLY A 3 -12.57 -12.95 -85.21
CA GLY A 3 -11.29 -12.37 -84.77
C GLY A 3 -11.37 -11.51 -83.50
N LEU A 4 -12.53 -10.86 -83.26
CA LEU A 4 -12.79 -10.08 -82.05
C LEU A 4 -13.07 -10.98 -80.84
N LEU A 5 -13.76 -12.11 -81.05
CA LEU A 5 -13.94 -13.16 -80.05
C LEU A 5 -12.61 -13.83 -79.67
N LEU A 6 -11.70 -14.06 -80.63
CA LEU A 6 -10.37 -14.58 -80.34
C LEU A 6 -9.51 -13.57 -79.59
N PHE A 7 -9.56 -12.27 -79.94
CA PHE A 7 -8.85 -11.23 -79.20
C PHE A 7 -9.41 -11.03 -77.78
N CYS A 8 -10.73 -11.13 -77.59
CA CYS A 8 -11.34 -11.12 -76.26
C CYS A 8 -10.99 -12.38 -75.46
N LEU A 9 -10.95 -13.57 -76.08
CA LEU A 9 -10.57 -14.83 -75.41
C LEU A 9 -9.07 -14.88 -75.08
N VAL A 10 -8.20 -14.31 -75.92
CA VAL A 10 -6.76 -14.17 -75.62
C VAL A 10 -6.51 -13.06 -74.60
N ALA A 11 -7.28 -11.97 -74.61
CA ALA A 11 -7.23 -10.94 -73.56
C ALA A 11 -7.78 -11.45 -72.20
N LEU A 12 -8.81 -12.30 -72.21
CA LEU A 12 -9.35 -12.99 -71.03
C LEU A 12 -8.43 -14.13 -70.55
N ALA A 13 -7.70 -14.79 -71.44
CA ALA A 13 -6.68 -15.79 -71.08
C ALA A 13 -5.37 -15.14 -70.59
N ALA A 14 -5.05 -13.92 -71.04
CA ALA A 14 -3.91 -13.13 -70.57
C ALA A 14 -4.19 -12.38 -69.26
N SER A 15 -5.46 -12.24 -68.84
CA SER A 15 -5.83 -11.80 -67.50
C SER A 15 -5.96 -13.00 -66.55
N GLN A 16 -4.89 -13.77 -66.35
CA GLN A 16 -4.82 -14.63 -65.16
C GLN A 16 -4.73 -13.70 -63.95
N SER A 17 -5.86 -13.50 -63.26
CA SER A 17 -5.90 -12.76 -62.01
C SER A 17 -4.96 -13.43 -61.02
N VAL A 18 -3.89 -12.73 -60.68
CA VAL A 18 -2.94 -13.18 -59.66
C VAL A 18 -3.68 -13.20 -58.33
N HIS A 19 -3.96 -14.41 -57.82
CA HIS A 19 -4.70 -14.60 -56.56
C HIS A 19 -3.72 -14.56 -55.38
N TYR A 20 -3.72 -13.42 -54.67
CA TYR A 20 -2.92 -13.22 -53.45
C TYR A 20 -3.69 -13.52 -52.16
N GLU A 21 -4.99 -13.81 -52.25
CA GLU A 21 -5.79 -14.20 -51.08
C GLU A 21 -5.25 -15.51 -50.48
N PRO A 22 -4.88 -15.55 -49.19
CA PRO A 22 -4.23 -16.72 -48.61
C PRO A 22 -5.09 -17.98 -48.68
N GLY A 23 -4.50 -19.07 -49.16
CA GLY A 23 -5.20 -20.33 -49.37
C GLY A 23 -4.30 -21.55 -49.20
N LEU A 24 -4.89 -22.63 -48.68
CA LEU A 24 -4.28 -23.96 -48.62
C LEU A 24 -5.10 -24.92 -49.47
N SER A 25 -4.42 -25.78 -50.24
CA SER A 25 -5.07 -26.79 -51.07
C SER A 25 -5.20 -28.10 -50.29
N PRO A 26 -6.39 -28.74 -50.24
CA PRO A 26 -6.55 -30.00 -49.53
C PRO A 26 -5.77 -31.17 -50.16
N LYS A 27 -5.38 -31.02 -51.43
CA LYS A 27 -4.58 -32.00 -52.18
C LYS A 27 -3.08 -31.90 -51.92
N LYS A 28 -2.65 -30.90 -51.15
CA LYS A 28 -1.25 -30.62 -50.87
C LYS A 28 -0.94 -30.78 -49.39
N THR A 29 0.30 -31.15 -49.13
CA THR A 29 0.92 -31.21 -47.81
C THR A 29 2.04 -30.19 -47.76
N TYR A 30 1.99 -29.31 -46.77
CA TYR A 30 2.92 -28.21 -46.57
C TYR A 30 3.82 -28.51 -45.38
N LYS A 31 5.13 -28.34 -45.54
CA LYS A 31 6.08 -28.44 -44.43
C LYS A 31 6.69 -27.07 -44.15
N TYR A 32 6.64 -26.65 -42.89
CA TYR A 32 7.20 -25.39 -42.41
C TYR A 32 8.20 -25.66 -41.30
N LYS A 33 9.22 -24.80 -41.20
CA LYS A 33 10.05 -24.68 -40.00
C LYS A 33 9.54 -23.49 -39.18
N TYR A 34 9.35 -23.69 -37.89
CA TYR A 34 8.94 -22.66 -36.95
C TYR A 34 10.01 -22.45 -35.87
N VAL A 35 10.28 -21.17 -35.57
CA VAL A 35 11.12 -20.75 -34.45
C VAL A 35 10.41 -19.62 -33.73
N GLY A 36 10.30 -19.70 -32.41
CA GLY A 36 9.73 -18.66 -31.55
C GLY A 36 10.65 -18.37 -30.36
N ASP A 37 11.00 -17.10 -30.18
CA ASP A 37 11.88 -16.61 -29.12
C ASP A 37 11.14 -15.57 -28.28
N VAL A 38 11.23 -15.65 -26.95
CA VAL A 38 10.80 -14.57 -26.05
C VAL A 38 11.93 -14.20 -25.10
N ASN A 39 12.24 -12.91 -25.00
CA ASN A 39 13.32 -12.36 -24.20
C ASN A 39 12.82 -11.28 -23.23
N PHE A 40 13.39 -11.24 -22.03
CA PHE A 40 13.14 -10.25 -20.98
C PHE A 40 14.45 -9.65 -20.48
N GLY A 41 14.51 -8.32 -20.46
CA GLY A 41 15.67 -7.57 -19.96
C GLY A 41 15.42 -6.07 -19.96
N LEU A 42 16.50 -5.29 -19.93
CA LEU A 42 16.44 -3.83 -20.12
C LEU A 42 16.78 -3.40 -21.55
N GLY A 43 17.12 -4.35 -22.44
CA GLY A 43 17.57 -4.05 -23.81
C GLY A 43 18.91 -3.33 -23.87
N LYS A 44 19.73 -3.42 -22.82
CA LYS A 44 21.07 -2.82 -22.71
C LYS A 44 22.16 -3.91 -22.74
N PRO A 45 23.34 -3.61 -23.30
CA PRO A 45 24.45 -4.56 -23.30
C PRO A 45 24.98 -4.80 -21.88
N ASN A 46 25.64 -5.94 -21.68
CA ASN A 46 26.31 -6.34 -20.42
C ASN A 46 25.39 -6.62 -19.20
N LEU A 47 24.07 -6.53 -19.35
CA LEU A 47 23.12 -6.91 -18.32
C LEU A 47 22.63 -8.35 -18.49
N ALA A 48 22.22 -8.98 -17.39
CA ALA A 48 21.63 -10.30 -17.45
C ALA A 48 20.19 -10.23 -17.98
N GLU A 49 19.86 -11.12 -18.90
CA GLU A 49 18.54 -11.30 -19.49
C GLU A 49 18.08 -12.74 -19.28
N SER A 50 16.78 -12.97 -19.46
CA SER A 50 16.20 -14.31 -19.50
C SER A 50 15.41 -14.49 -20.78
N ALA A 51 15.58 -15.63 -21.45
CA ALA A 51 14.86 -15.91 -22.68
C ALA A 51 14.50 -17.39 -22.80
N THR A 52 13.50 -17.67 -23.63
CA THR A 52 13.08 -19.01 -24.02
C THR A 52 12.99 -19.09 -25.54
N ARG A 53 13.43 -20.22 -26.10
CA ARG A 53 13.34 -20.53 -27.52
C ARG A 53 12.61 -21.84 -27.73
N ILE A 54 11.67 -21.82 -28.67
CA ILE A 54 10.91 -22.97 -29.14
C ILE A 54 11.21 -23.14 -30.63
N SER A 55 11.56 -24.35 -31.06
CA SER A 55 11.70 -24.67 -32.47
C SER A 55 11.04 -25.99 -32.81
N CYS A 56 10.42 -26.08 -33.99
CA CYS A 56 9.80 -27.33 -34.46
C CYS A 56 9.56 -27.32 -35.97
N ASN A 57 9.26 -28.50 -36.50
CA ASN A 57 8.79 -28.71 -37.86
C ASN A 57 7.28 -28.93 -37.86
N ILE A 58 6.56 -28.17 -38.68
CA ILE A 58 5.10 -28.21 -38.81
C ILE A 58 4.75 -28.83 -40.15
N LYS A 59 3.84 -29.80 -40.14
CA LYS A 59 3.24 -30.38 -41.33
C LYS A 59 1.74 -30.08 -41.34
N ILE A 60 1.27 -29.45 -42.41
CA ILE A 60 -0.16 -29.16 -42.63
C ILE A 60 -0.66 -29.97 -43.82
N ALA A 61 -1.73 -30.74 -43.64
CA ALA A 61 -2.35 -31.54 -44.68
C ALA A 61 -3.87 -31.31 -44.72
N GLY A 62 -4.47 -31.42 -45.90
CA GLY A 62 -5.92 -31.30 -46.07
C GLY A 62 -6.69 -32.47 -45.46
N ALA A 63 -7.76 -32.17 -44.73
CA ALA A 63 -8.76 -33.15 -44.27
C ALA A 63 -10.09 -33.01 -45.03
N SER A 64 -10.51 -31.77 -45.33
CA SER A 64 -11.69 -31.45 -46.12
C SER A 64 -11.41 -30.20 -46.98
N GLN A 65 -12.41 -29.67 -47.70
CA GLN A 65 -12.26 -28.43 -48.49
C GLN A 65 -11.82 -27.21 -47.65
N GLN A 66 -12.23 -27.14 -46.39
CA GLN A 66 -11.97 -25.99 -45.50
C GLN A 66 -11.26 -26.39 -44.20
N THR A 67 -11.00 -27.69 -43.99
CA THR A 67 -10.43 -28.19 -42.74
C THR A 67 -9.07 -28.83 -43.00
N PHE A 68 -8.10 -28.49 -42.15
CA PHE A 68 -6.71 -28.93 -42.25
C PHE A 68 -6.24 -29.55 -40.94
N ILE A 69 -5.27 -30.45 -41.04
CA ILE A 69 -4.61 -31.10 -39.91
C ILE A 69 -3.18 -30.56 -39.81
N LEU A 70 -2.83 -30.05 -38.63
CA LEU A 70 -1.49 -29.65 -38.22
C LEU A 70 -0.85 -30.77 -37.37
N GLN A 71 0.36 -31.18 -37.76
CA GLN A 71 1.20 -32.13 -37.02
C GLN A 71 2.54 -31.46 -36.70
N VAL A 72 2.97 -31.53 -35.44
CA VAL A 72 4.25 -31.00 -34.98
C VAL A 72 5.26 -32.14 -34.83
N SER A 73 6.50 -31.90 -35.23
CA SER A 73 7.63 -32.83 -35.15
C SER A 73 8.91 -32.08 -34.80
N ASP A 74 9.93 -32.79 -34.33
CA ASP A 74 11.25 -32.24 -33.99
C ASP A 74 11.17 -31.02 -33.05
N PHE A 75 10.30 -31.10 -32.03
CA PHE A 75 10.14 -30.04 -31.04
C PHE A 75 11.38 -29.95 -30.15
N ALA A 76 11.90 -28.73 -29.96
CA ALA A 76 12.99 -28.43 -29.05
C ALA A 76 12.66 -27.19 -28.21
N PHE A 77 12.94 -27.27 -26.91
CA PHE A 77 12.85 -26.17 -25.97
C PHE A 77 14.24 -25.84 -25.41
N GLU A 78 14.61 -24.57 -25.48
CA GLU A 78 15.87 -24.06 -24.96
C GLU A 78 15.63 -22.85 -24.05
N ASP A 79 16.40 -22.74 -22.98
CA ASP A 79 16.36 -21.59 -22.08
C ASP A 79 17.67 -20.79 -22.12
N PHE A 80 17.58 -19.51 -21.77
CA PHE A 80 18.71 -18.61 -21.63
C PHE A 80 18.56 -17.83 -20.33
N ASN A 81 19.64 -17.74 -19.56
CA ASN A 81 19.71 -16.95 -18.34
C ASN A 81 21.16 -16.47 -18.19
N GLY A 82 21.37 -15.16 -18.23
CA GLY A 82 22.71 -14.56 -18.12
C GLY A 82 22.95 -13.43 -19.11
N VAL A 83 24.22 -13.11 -19.38
CA VAL A 83 24.59 -11.94 -20.19
C VAL A 83 24.78 -12.35 -21.65
N LYS A 84 24.12 -11.63 -22.56
CA LYS A 84 24.22 -11.89 -24.01
C LYS A 84 25.68 -11.81 -24.49
N GLY A 85 26.11 -12.81 -25.27
CA GLY A 85 27.49 -12.94 -25.76
C GLY A 85 28.44 -13.68 -24.81
N ARG A 86 28.13 -13.73 -23.50
CA ARG A 86 28.87 -14.53 -22.50
C ARG A 86 28.22 -15.89 -22.29
N ASN A 87 26.89 -15.91 -22.20
CA ASN A 87 26.08 -17.11 -22.03
C ASN A 87 25.44 -17.54 -23.37
N ARG A 88 24.96 -18.78 -23.43
CA ARG A 88 24.29 -19.37 -24.61
C ARG A 88 22.98 -20.03 -24.19
N PHE A 89 22.10 -20.25 -25.17
CA PHE A 89 20.90 -21.08 -24.98
C PHE A 89 21.32 -22.50 -24.58
N THR A 90 20.56 -23.08 -23.65
CA THR A 90 20.76 -24.44 -23.14
C THR A 90 19.50 -25.26 -23.39
N ALA A 91 19.63 -26.46 -23.93
CA ALA A 91 18.50 -27.35 -24.16
C ALA A 91 17.94 -27.89 -22.83
N VAL A 92 16.61 -27.99 -22.72
CA VAL A 92 15.92 -28.53 -21.54
C VAL A 92 15.22 -29.84 -21.94
N PRO A 93 15.92 -30.99 -21.93
CA PRO A 93 15.45 -32.21 -22.58
C PRO A 93 14.19 -32.81 -21.94
N LYS A 94 14.10 -32.85 -20.60
CA LYS A 94 12.94 -33.40 -19.89
C LYS A 94 11.66 -32.61 -20.20
N LEU A 95 11.75 -31.28 -20.15
CA LEU A 95 10.64 -30.41 -20.50
C LEU A 95 10.27 -30.54 -21.99
N THR A 96 11.29 -30.65 -22.85
CA THR A 96 11.10 -30.89 -24.29
C THR A 96 10.28 -32.16 -24.52
N GLU A 97 10.62 -33.27 -23.87
CA GLU A 97 9.90 -34.54 -23.97
C GLU A 97 8.44 -34.42 -23.49
N ARG A 98 8.23 -33.77 -22.33
CA ARG A 98 6.88 -33.55 -21.78
C ARG A 98 6.00 -32.75 -22.73
N ILE A 99 6.51 -31.65 -23.30
CA ILE A 99 5.76 -30.81 -24.24
C ILE A 99 5.54 -31.56 -25.57
N ALA A 100 6.57 -32.20 -26.10
CA ALA A 100 6.51 -32.97 -27.34
C ALA A 100 5.46 -34.08 -27.27
N SER A 101 5.33 -34.78 -26.12
CA SER A 101 4.34 -35.84 -25.92
C SER A 101 2.89 -35.39 -26.14
N GLN A 102 2.62 -34.10 -25.95
CA GLN A 102 1.31 -33.50 -26.20
C GLN A 102 1.19 -32.95 -27.63
N LEU A 103 2.24 -32.31 -28.14
CA LEU A 103 2.27 -31.71 -29.49
C LEU A 103 2.29 -32.73 -30.64
N VAL A 104 2.73 -33.96 -30.38
CA VAL A 104 2.68 -35.07 -31.36
C VAL A 104 1.24 -35.43 -31.75
N LYS A 105 0.25 -35.12 -30.90
CA LYS A 105 -1.17 -35.32 -31.22
C LYS A 105 -1.59 -34.35 -32.33
N PRO A 106 -2.40 -34.78 -33.32
CA PRO A 106 -2.84 -33.90 -34.40
C PRO A 106 -3.77 -32.79 -33.91
N PHE A 107 -3.70 -31.62 -34.54
CA PHE A 107 -4.61 -30.49 -34.34
C PHE A 107 -5.38 -30.23 -35.63
N MET A 108 -6.70 -30.12 -35.56
CA MET A 108 -7.54 -29.75 -36.69
C MET A 108 -7.99 -28.30 -36.57
N PHE A 109 -8.08 -27.61 -37.69
CA PHE A 109 -8.59 -26.23 -37.72
C PHE A 109 -9.28 -25.97 -39.06
N ASP A 110 -10.25 -25.06 -39.04
CA ASP A 110 -10.91 -24.58 -40.24
C ASP A 110 -10.15 -23.34 -40.77
N TYR A 111 -9.89 -23.30 -42.08
CA TYR A 111 -9.11 -22.25 -42.74
C TYR A 111 -9.76 -21.81 -44.05
N VAL A 112 -10.20 -20.55 -44.11
CA VAL A 112 -10.90 -19.98 -45.26
C VAL A 112 -10.45 -18.54 -45.48
N GLY A 113 -9.98 -18.21 -46.69
CA GLY A 113 -9.63 -16.84 -47.08
C GLY A 113 -8.62 -16.16 -46.15
N GLY A 114 -7.65 -16.91 -45.62
CA GLY A 114 -6.70 -16.39 -44.64
C GLY A 114 -7.17 -16.40 -43.18
N HIS A 115 -8.37 -16.89 -42.86
CA HIS A 115 -8.89 -16.92 -41.49
C HIS A 115 -8.86 -18.32 -40.88
N VAL A 116 -8.24 -18.45 -39.71
CA VAL A 116 -8.28 -19.66 -38.86
C VAL A 116 -9.45 -19.61 -37.88
N SER A 117 -10.21 -20.70 -37.80
CA SER A 117 -11.30 -20.86 -36.82
C SER A 117 -11.41 -22.31 -36.32
N ASN A 118 -12.16 -22.51 -35.22
CA ASN A 118 -12.55 -23.82 -34.68
C ASN A 118 -11.39 -24.85 -34.57
N ILE A 119 -10.47 -24.56 -33.65
CA ILE A 119 -9.34 -25.43 -33.33
C ILE A 119 -9.85 -26.64 -32.57
N ARG A 120 -9.44 -27.84 -32.98
CA ARG A 120 -9.87 -29.13 -32.44
C ARG A 120 -8.68 -30.02 -32.13
N THR A 121 -8.69 -30.70 -30.99
CA THR A 121 -7.66 -31.68 -30.61
C THR A 121 -8.21 -32.67 -29.57
N SER A 122 -7.36 -33.57 -29.08
CA SER A 122 -7.71 -34.52 -28.02
C SER A 122 -8.05 -33.78 -26.71
N ALA A 123 -9.07 -34.24 -25.98
CA ALA A 123 -9.45 -33.72 -24.66
C ALA A 123 -8.30 -33.69 -23.64
N LYS A 124 -7.36 -34.65 -23.76
CA LYS A 124 -6.18 -34.78 -22.88
C LYS A 124 -5.06 -33.75 -23.14
N THR A 125 -5.21 -32.86 -24.11
CA THR A 125 -4.22 -31.83 -24.43
C THR A 125 -4.49 -30.61 -23.57
N SER A 126 -3.47 -30.13 -22.82
CA SER A 126 -3.63 -28.96 -21.95
C SER A 126 -3.86 -27.68 -22.75
N ASP A 127 -4.56 -26.71 -22.16
CA ASP A 127 -4.88 -25.46 -22.85
C ASP A 127 -3.63 -24.60 -23.08
N THR A 128 -2.58 -24.74 -22.26
CA THR A 128 -1.25 -24.16 -22.52
C THR A 128 -0.66 -24.65 -23.85
N ILE A 129 -0.77 -25.95 -24.15
CA ILE A 129 -0.32 -26.50 -25.43
C ILE A 129 -1.21 -26.02 -26.58
N VAL A 130 -2.52 -25.93 -26.38
CA VAL A 130 -3.43 -25.36 -27.38
C VAL A 130 -3.09 -23.90 -27.66
N ASN A 131 -2.73 -23.11 -26.64
CA ASN A 131 -2.31 -21.72 -26.80
C ASN A 131 -1.01 -21.59 -27.62
N LEU A 132 -0.01 -22.46 -27.40
CA LEU A 132 1.18 -22.51 -28.26
C LEU A 132 0.81 -22.76 -29.72
N VAL A 133 -0.14 -23.67 -29.97
CA VAL A 133 -0.66 -23.92 -31.32
C VAL A 133 -1.45 -22.74 -31.87
N ARG A 134 -2.19 -21.99 -31.04
CA ARG A 134 -2.81 -20.70 -31.44
C ARG A 134 -1.76 -19.69 -31.89
N GLY A 135 -0.60 -19.61 -31.21
CA GLY A 135 0.51 -18.75 -31.61
C GLY A 135 1.07 -19.12 -32.99
N ILE A 136 1.26 -20.42 -33.24
CA ILE A 136 1.67 -20.94 -34.55
C ILE A 136 0.62 -20.64 -35.63
N LEU A 137 -0.65 -20.98 -35.38
CA LEU A 137 -1.74 -20.76 -36.32
C LEU A 137 -2.04 -19.27 -36.55
N GLY A 138 -1.69 -18.40 -35.61
CA GLY A 138 -1.77 -16.95 -35.76
C GLY A 138 -1.00 -16.42 -36.96
N LEU A 139 0.14 -17.05 -37.32
CA LEU A 139 0.92 -16.70 -38.51
C LEU A 139 0.26 -17.09 -39.85
N PHE A 140 -0.85 -17.83 -39.81
CA PHE A 140 -1.70 -18.07 -40.98
C PHE A 140 -2.91 -17.15 -41.05
N HIS A 141 -3.22 -16.42 -39.97
CA HIS A 141 -4.38 -15.53 -39.88
C HIS A 141 -4.05 -14.15 -40.43
N VAL A 142 -4.27 -13.95 -41.73
CA VAL A 142 -3.94 -12.69 -42.42
C VAL A 142 -4.94 -12.40 -43.53
N THR A 143 -5.48 -11.19 -43.55
CA THR A 143 -6.45 -10.76 -44.57
C THR A 143 -5.73 -9.98 -45.67
N VAL A 144 -5.67 -10.49 -46.91
CA VAL A 144 -4.99 -9.80 -48.03
C VAL A 144 -6.01 -9.24 -49.02
N LYS A 145 -6.11 -7.91 -49.12
CA LYS A 145 -6.90 -7.22 -50.16
C LYS A 145 -6.04 -6.92 -51.39
N THR A 146 -6.55 -7.24 -52.58
CA THR A 146 -5.87 -6.97 -53.86
C THR A 146 -6.18 -5.59 -54.44
N THR A 147 -7.23 -4.91 -53.96
CA THR A 147 -7.70 -3.62 -54.49
C THR A 147 -7.11 -2.41 -53.77
N GLN A 148 -6.57 -2.58 -52.57
CA GLN A 148 -6.08 -1.49 -51.71
C GLN A 148 -4.69 -1.83 -51.18
N ARG A 149 -3.75 -0.90 -51.30
CA ARG A 149 -2.39 -1.10 -50.77
C ARG A 149 -2.29 -0.91 -49.26
N ILE A 150 -3.06 0.05 -48.73
CA ILE A 150 -3.14 0.34 -47.29
C ILE A 150 -4.61 0.28 -46.90
N TYR A 151 -4.92 -0.44 -45.82
CA TYR A 151 -6.27 -0.59 -45.32
C TYR A 151 -6.27 -0.94 -43.83
N GLU A 152 -7.41 -0.72 -43.19
CA GLU A 152 -7.67 -1.05 -41.79
C GLU A 152 -8.89 -1.95 -41.71
N LEU A 153 -8.87 -2.87 -40.75
CA LEU A 153 -9.98 -3.77 -40.43
C LEU A 153 -9.90 -4.22 -38.98
N GLU A 154 -11.05 -4.53 -38.39
CA GLU A 154 -11.13 -5.17 -37.07
C GLU A 154 -11.19 -6.68 -37.28
N GLU A 155 -10.24 -7.43 -36.70
CA GLU A 155 -10.18 -8.89 -36.83
C GLU A 155 -9.81 -9.60 -35.53
N SER A 156 -10.10 -10.90 -35.49
CA SER A 156 -9.79 -11.75 -34.34
C SER A 156 -8.37 -12.31 -34.47
N SER A 157 -7.55 -12.07 -33.46
CA SER A 157 -6.18 -12.56 -33.33
C SER A 157 -6.02 -13.28 -31.99
N ILE A 158 -4.80 -13.75 -31.70
CA ILE A 158 -4.46 -14.31 -30.39
C ILE A 158 -4.63 -13.31 -29.24
N HIS A 159 -4.49 -12.00 -29.54
CA HIS A 159 -4.68 -10.92 -28.58
C HIS A 159 -6.15 -10.51 -28.40
N GLY A 160 -7.08 -11.16 -29.11
CA GLY A 160 -8.51 -10.84 -29.10
C GLY A 160 -8.98 -10.14 -30.37
N VAL A 161 -10.04 -9.35 -30.29
CA VAL A 161 -10.63 -8.64 -31.44
C VAL A 161 -10.11 -7.20 -31.44
N CYS A 162 -9.20 -6.89 -32.37
CA CYS A 162 -8.44 -5.64 -32.38
C CYS A 162 -8.39 -5.01 -33.79
N PRO A 163 -8.32 -3.67 -33.88
CA PRO A 163 -7.99 -2.98 -35.13
C PRO A 163 -6.61 -3.39 -35.64
N SER A 164 -6.52 -3.68 -36.94
CA SER A 164 -5.30 -4.07 -37.61
C SER A 164 -5.08 -3.24 -38.87
N HIS A 165 -3.90 -2.65 -38.98
CA HIS A 165 -3.48 -1.83 -40.12
C HIS A 165 -2.57 -2.63 -41.05
N TYR A 166 -2.88 -2.58 -42.33
CA TYR A 166 -2.19 -3.34 -43.36
C TYR A 166 -1.50 -2.43 -44.37
N ALA A 167 -0.34 -2.86 -44.83
CA ALA A 167 0.37 -2.30 -45.99
C ALA A 167 0.89 -3.44 -46.88
N THR A 168 0.68 -3.34 -48.19
CA THR A 168 1.09 -4.37 -49.17
C THR A 168 1.99 -3.79 -50.25
N GLU A 169 3.02 -4.56 -50.61
CA GLU A 169 3.98 -4.24 -51.65
C GLU A 169 4.24 -5.48 -52.51
N VAL A 170 4.20 -5.36 -53.83
CA VAL A 170 4.46 -6.48 -54.75
C VAL A 170 5.83 -6.32 -55.34
N ASN A 171 6.66 -7.37 -55.25
CA ASN A 171 7.94 -7.41 -55.92
C ASN A 171 7.71 -7.63 -57.43
N GLU A 172 8.18 -6.69 -58.26
CA GLU A 172 7.93 -6.71 -59.70
C GLU A 172 8.64 -7.87 -60.43
N GLU A 173 9.76 -8.38 -59.89
CA GLU A 173 10.55 -9.46 -60.50
C GLU A 173 10.00 -10.84 -60.15
N THR A 174 9.73 -11.10 -58.86
CA THR A 174 9.28 -12.42 -58.38
C THR A 174 7.77 -12.59 -58.37
N LYS A 175 7.02 -11.48 -58.44
CA LYS A 175 5.56 -11.41 -58.20
C LYS A 175 5.14 -11.86 -56.80
N ASP A 176 6.08 -11.96 -55.86
CA ASP A 176 5.76 -12.19 -54.45
C ASP A 176 5.25 -10.90 -53.81
N MET A 177 4.25 -11.00 -52.94
CA MET A 177 3.69 -9.87 -52.20
C MET A 177 4.22 -9.87 -50.76
N ALA A 178 4.81 -8.75 -50.34
CA ALA A 178 5.06 -8.45 -48.94
C ALA A 178 3.81 -7.83 -48.31
N VAL A 179 3.34 -8.41 -47.21
CA VAL A 179 2.21 -7.90 -46.42
C VAL A 179 2.72 -7.54 -45.04
N ILE A 180 2.55 -6.30 -44.63
CA ILE A 180 2.88 -5.81 -43.29
C ILE A 180 1.57 -5.56 -42.56
N GLN A 181 1.41 -6.20 -41.41
CA GLN A 181 0.27 -6.04 -40.52
C GLN A 181 0.79 -5.44 -39.20
N VAL A 182 0.10 -4.42 -38.70
CA VAL A 182 0.34 -3.85 -37.37
C VAL A 182 -0.96 -3.93 -36.59
N VAL A 183 -0.94 -4.62 -35.45
CA VAL A 183 -2.13 -4.84 -34.62
C VAL A 183 -2.13 -3.83 -33.47
N ASP A 184 -3.19 -3.02 -33.37
CA ASP A 184 -3.39 -2.10 -32.26
C ASP A 184 -4.01 -2.83 -31.06
N ILE A 185 -3.14 -3.42 -30.24
CA ILE A 185 -3.56 -4.14 -29.04
C ILE A 185 -3.95 -3.23 -27.86
N SER A 186 -3.82 -1.91 -28.02
CA SER A 186 -4.29 -0.93 -27.03
C SER A 186 -5.77 -0.65 -27.17
N ASN A 187 -6.32 -0.72 -28.39
CA ASN A 187 -7.70 -0.36 -28.71
C ASN A 187 -8.57 -1.57 -29.15
N CYS A 188 -8.39 -2.74 -28.52
CA CYS A 188 -9.21 -3.91 -28.80
C CYS A 188 -10.63 -3.79 -28.22
N ARG A 189 -11.63 -4.23 -28.98
CA ARG A 189 -13.00 -4.41 -28.48
C ARG A 189 -13.09 -5.52 -27.44
N GLU A 190 -12.39 -6.62 -27.71
CA GLU A 190 -12.26 -7.76 -26.80
C GLU A 190 -10.76 -8.03 -26.64
N LYS A 191 -10.18 -7.57 -25.53
CA LYS A 191 -8.74 -7.74 -25.27
C LYS A 191 -8.48 -9.04 -24.52
N ALA A 192 -7.55 -9.86 -25.00
CA ALA A 192 -7.05 -11.04 -24.30
C ALA A 192 -6.08 -10.63 -23.18
N ALA A 193 -6.62 -9.94 -22.16
CA ALA A 193 -5.90 -9.52 -20.97
C ALA A 193 -6.80 -9.54 -19.73
N ILE A 194 -6.23 -9.84 -18.57
CA ILE A 194 -6.96 -9.95 -17.30
C ILE A 194 -6.23 -9.14 -16.22
N TYR A 195 -6.99 -8.42 -15.39
CA TYR A 195 -6.50 -7.76 -14.18
C TYR A 195 -7.09 -8.42 -12.94
N LYS A 196 -6.26 -8.68 -11.94
CA LYS A 196 -6.65 -9.22 -10.63
C LYS A 196 -6.05 -8.38 -9.50
N GLY A 197 -6.73 -8.36 -8.35
CA GLY A 197 -6.26 -7.66 -7.14
C GLY A 197 -6.39 -6.14 -7.14
N MET A 198 -7.03 -5.55 -8.16
CA MET A 198 -7.09 -4.10 -8.36
C MET A 198 -8.50 -3.52 -8.25
N ALA A 199 -9.47 -4.31 -7.80
CA ALA A 199 -10.89 -3.93 -7.79
C ALA A 199 -11.20 -2.69 -6.93
N THR A 200 -10.40 -2.44 -5.89
CA THR A 200 -10.54 -1.29 -4.97
C THR A 200 -9.65 -0.10 -5.33
N ALA A 201 -8.79 -0.24 -6.34
CA ALA A 201 -7.94 0.83 -6.84
C ALA A 201 -8.63 1.56 -8.00
N VAL A 202 -9.10 2.77 -7.74
CA VAL A 202 -9.83 3.61 -8.71
C VAL A 202 -8.88 4.06 -9.82
N LEU A 203 -9.38 4.14 -11.05
CA LEU A 203 -8.61 4.63 -12.20
C LEU A 203 -8.34 6.15 -12.07
N ASP A 204 -7.11 6.57 -12.33
CA ASP A 204 -6.72 7.98 -12.47
C ASP A 204 -6.38 8.25 -13.93
N ASP A 205 -7.38 8.65 -14.71
CA ASP A 205 -7.24 8.91 -16.14
C ASP A 205 -6.21 10.01 -16.43
N VAL A 206 -6.17 11.06 -15.60
CA VAL A 206 -5.21 12.16 -15.76
C VAL A 206 -3.79 11.67 -15.45
N GLY A 207 -3.62 10.89 -14.37
CA GLY A 207 -2.36 10.24 -14.07
C GLY A 207 -1.90 9.29 -15.18
N LYS A 208 -2.82 8.51 -15.76
CA LYS A 208 -2.54 7.62 -16.90
C LYS A 208 -2.09 8.39 -18.15
N GLN A 209 -2.72 9.54 -18.43
CA GLN A 209 -2.31 10.41 -19.54
C GLN A 209 -0.91 11.02 -19.35
N ARG A 210 -0.44 11.18 -18.10
CA ARG A 210 0.94 11.64 -17.82
C ARG A 210 1.99 10.57 -18.07
N GLY A 211 1.63 9.29 -18.04
CA GLY A 211 2.49 8.18 -18.42
C GLY A 211 1.80 6.82 -18.27
N GLU A 212 1.66 6.10 -19.38
CA GLU A 212 1.09 4.74 -19.40
C GLU A 212 2.16 3.69 -19.14
N SER A 213 2.03 2.93 -18.05
CA SER A 213 3.04 1.97 -17.62
C SER A 213 3.25 0.76 -18.53
N ILE A 214 2.35 0.50 -19.47
CA ILE A 214 2.45 -0.65 -20.38
C ILE A 214 2.18 -0.16 -21.79
N VAL A 215 3.19 -0.25 -22.65
CA VAL A 215 3.07 0.05 -24.07
C VAL A 215 3.51 -1.18 -24.85
N SER A 216 2.63 -1.67 -25.73
CA SER A 216 2.89 -2.88 -26.51
C SER A 216 2.68 -2.61 -28.00
N THR A 217 3.54 -3.19 -28.84
CA THR A 217 3.47 -3.08 -30.30
C THR A 217 3.60 -4.45 -30.92
N VAL A 218 2.70 -4.79 -31.85
CA VAL A 218 2.70 -6.07 -32.56
C VAL A 218 2.78 -5.80 -34.06
N ARG A 219 3.76 -6.40 -34.72
CA ARG A 219 3.97 -6.30 -36.17
C ARG A 219 4.20 -7.68 -36.76
N CYS A 220 3.46 -8.02 -37.80
CA CYS A 220 3.67 -9.22 -38.60
C CYS A 220 4.06 -8.85 -40.03
N VAL A 221 5.03 -9.56 -40.60
CA VAL A 221 5.47 -9.41 -41.98
C VAL A 221 5.37 -10.74 -42.69
N TYR A 222 4.61 -10.79 -43.77
CA TYR A 222 4.36 -11.99 -44.56
C TYR A 222 4.94 -11.84 -45.96
N THR A 223 5.42 -12.95 -46.52
CA THR A 223 5.74 -13.10 -47.94
C THR A 223 4.76 -14.09 -48.55
N VAL A 224 3.91 -13.60 -49.45
CA VAL A 224 2.84 -14.35 -50.09
C VAL A 224 3.17 -14.55 -51.56
N LYS A 225 3.36 -15.80 -51.95
CA LYS A 225 3.58 -16.20 -53.34
C LYS A 225 2.26 -16.57 -54.00
N PRO A 226 1.88 -15.99 -55.14
CA PRO A 226 0.64 -16.35 -55.80
C PRO A 226 0.72 -17.74 -56.43
N THR A 227 -0.35 -18.54 -56.27
CA THR A 227 -0.49 -19.87 -56.88
C THR A 227 -1.89 -20.07 -57.47
N ALA A 228 -2.08 -21.13 -58.25
CA ALA A 228 -3.40 -21.48 -58.80
C ALA A 228 -4.45 -21.81 -57.72
N ASP A 229 -4.01 -22.20 -56.52
CA ASP A 229 -4.87 -22.53 -55.38
C ASP A 229 -5.04 -21.33 -54.41
N GLY A 230 -4.50 -20.15 -54.74
CA GLY A 230 -4.48 -18.95 -53.89
C GLY A 230 -3.07 -18.51 -53.48
N GLY A 231 -2.97 -17.49 -52.63
CA GLY A 231 -1.73 -16.97 -52.07
C GLY A 231 -1.12 -17.94 -51.07
N LEU A 232 0.10 -18.42 -51.33
CA LEU A 232 0.84 -19.29 -50.43
C LEU A 232 1.79 -18.46 -49.56
N ILE A 233 1.63 -18.53 -48.24
CA ILE A 233 2.56 -17.94 -47.28
C ILE A 233 3.86 -18.75 -47.31
N THR A 234 4.94 -18.16 -47.85
CA THR A 234 6.28 -18.78 -47.90
C THR A 234 7.13 -18.40 -46.69
N ARG A 235 6.89 -17.21 -46.13
CA ARG A 235 7.52 -16.74 -44.91
C ARG A 235 6.53 -15.87 -44.12
N ALA A 236 6.51 -16.03 -42.80
CA ALA A 236 5.81 -15.14 -41.88
C ALA A 236 6.73 -14.83 -40.70
N HIS A 237 6.84 -13.57 -40.33
CA HIS A 237 7.69 -13.10 -39.24
C HIS A 237 6.89 -12.14 -38.36
N GLY A 238 6.60 -12.54 -37.13
CA GLY A 238 5.96 -11.71 -36.13
C GLY A 238 6.98 -11.18 -35.13
N HIS A 239 6.81 -9.91 -34.75
CA HIS A 239 7.60 -9.20 -33.77
C HIS A 239 6.64 -8.45 -32.83
N GLU A 240 6.63 -8.87 -31.58
CA GLU A 240 5.93 -8.20 -30.49
C GLU A 240 6.96 -7.63 -29.52
N GLN A 241 6.75 -6.38 -29.13
CA GLN A 241 7.54 -5.72 -28.09
C GLN A 241 6.61 -5.11 -27.06
N GLN A 242 6.89 -5.34 -25.78
CA GLN A 242 6.25 -4.62 -24.69
C GLN A 242 7.30 -3.93 -23.83
N ASN A 243 7.02 -2.67 -23.50
CA ASN A 243 7.76 -1.91 -22.51
C ASN A 243 6.90 -1.78 -21.25
N PHE A 244 7.44 -2.20 -20.11
CA PHE A 244 6.85 -2.03 -18.80
C PHE A 244 7.64 -1.00 -17.98
N SER A 245 6.96 0.07 -17.59
CA SER A 245 7.51 1.16 -16.77
C SER A 245 6.84 1.13 -15.39
N PRO A 246 7.54 0.65 -14.34
CA PRO A 246 6.99 0.67 -12.98
C PRO A 246 6.87 2.08 -12.40
N PHE A 247 7.51 3.07 -13.04
CA PHE A 247 7.47 4.51 -12.74
C PHE A 247 7.09 5.29 -14.02
N ASN A 248 7.34 6.60 -14.10
CA ASN A 248 7.05 7.36 -15.33
C ASN A 248 7.81 6.78 -16.54
N VAL A 249 7.11 6.68 -17.68
CA VAL A 249 7.62 6.24 -18.99
C VAL A 249 8.85 6.99 -19.47
N LYS A 250 9.09 8.19 -18.93
CA LYS A 250 10.27 9.00 -19.24
C LYS A 250 11.58 8.33 -18.79
N GLY A 251 11.56 7.32 -17.90
CA GLY A 251 12.75 6.95 -17.14
C GLY A 251 13.07 5.48 -16.86
N GLY A 252 13.30 4.71 -17.91
CA GLY A 252 13.81 3.34 -17.83
C GLY A 252 12.69 2.31 -17.78
N ASN A 253 12.77 1.32 -18.67
CA ASN A 253 11.71 0.35 -18.92
C ASN A 253 12.29 -1.06 -18.89
N PHE A 254 11.53 -2.01 -18.34
CA PHE A 254 11.73 -3.40 -18.68
C PHE A 254 11.17 -3.65 -20.08
N LYS A 255 11.89 -4.42 -20.89
CA LYS A 255 11.53 -4.78 -22.25
C LYS A 255 11.26 -6.28 -22.33
N MET A 256 10.11 -6.63 -22.89
CA MET A 256 9.83 -7.95 -23.44
C MET A 256 9.89 -7.87 -24.97
N GLU A 257 10.53 -8.86 -25.59
CA GLU A 257 10.57 -9.03 -27.03
C GLU A 257 10.20 -10.48 -27.38
N ALA A 258 9.10 -10.66 -28.09
CA ALA A 258 8.64 -11.95 -28.58
C ALA A 258 8.67 -11.97 -30.11
N VAL A 259 9.38 -12.93 -30.68
CA VAL A 259 9.59 -13.06 -32.12
C VAL A 259 9.20 -14.46 -32.54
N ASN A 260 8.37 -14.60 -33.56
CA ASN A 260 8.16 -15.87 -34.23
C ASN A 260 8.45 -15.76 -35.72
N GLU A 261 8.97 -16.85 -36.26
CA GLU A 261 9.24 -16.96 -37.68
C GLU A 261 8.81 -18.34 -38.17
N MET A 262 8.14 -18.33 -39.32
CA MET A 262 7.72 -19.52 -40.03
C MET A 262 8.20 -19.44 -41.48
N VAL A 263 8.90 -20.48 -41.94
CA VAL A 263 9.46 -20.57 -43.30
C VAL A 263 9.02 -21.87 -43.96
N LEU A 264 8.50 -21.78 -45.19
CA LEU A 264 8.09 -22.93 -45.98
C LEU A 264 9.32 -23.72 -46.44
N LEU A 265 9.34 -25.01 -46.14
CA LEU A 265 10.41 -25.94 -46.53
C LEU A 265 10.08 -26.68 -47.83
N SER A 266 8.86 -27.20 -47.96
CA SER A 266 8.45 -27.99 -49.12
C SER A 266 6.93 -28.07 -49.25
N VAL A 267 6.45 -28.27 -50.47
CA VAL A 267 5.05 -28.57 -50.80
C VAL A 267 5.01 -29.86 -51.61
N ASN A 268 4.29 -30.86 -51.11
CA ASN A 268 4.17 -32.18 -51.73
C ASN A 268 2.69 -32.51 -51.97
N ASP A 269 2.38 -33.44 -52.87
CA ASP A 269 1.02 -33.97 -53.02
C ASP A 269 0.64 -34.85 -51.82
N THR A 270 -0.60 -34.73 -51.37
CA THR A 270 -1.13 -35.48 -50.21
C THR A 270 -1.36 -36.94 -50.59
N VAL A 271 -0.72 -37.86 -49.88
CA VAL A 271 -0.88 -39.31 -50.06
C VAL A 271 -1.78 -39.86 -48.94
N GLY A 272 -3.05 -40.08 -49.26
CA GLY A 272 -4.05 -40.69 -48.36
C GLY A 272 -4.73 -39.71 -47.39
N ALA A 273 -5.98 -40.01 -47.02
CA ALA A 273 -6.71 -39.28 -45.99
C ALA A 273 -6.19 -39.69 -44.61
N VAL A 274 -5.73 -38.74 -43.82
CA VAL A 274 -5.40 -38.97 -42.40
C VAL A 274 -6.72 -39.04 -41.65
N GLU A 275 -7.06 -40.18 -41.05
CA GLU A 275 -8.20 -40.25 -40.12
C GLU A 275 -7.76 -39.75 -38.73
N PRO A 276 -8.24 -38.58 -38.29
CA PRO A 276 -8.01 -38.13 -36.93
C PRO A 276 -8.84 -38.98 -35.96
N GLY A 277 -8.27 -39.33 -34.81
CA GLY A 277 -9.02 -39.91 -33.70
C GLY A 277 -10.08 -38.95 -33.14
N PRO A 278 -10.83 -39.33 -32.08
CA PRO A 278 -11.83 -38.45 -31.48
C PRO A 278 -11.22 -37.12 -31.02
N MET A 279 -11.84 -36.01 -31.43
CA MET A 279 -11.40 -34.64 -31.13
C MET A 279 -12.55 -33.79 -30.59
N GLU A 280 -12.19 -32.80 -29.78
CA GLU A 280 -13.10 -31.82 -29.20
C GLU A 280 -12.71 -30.41 -29.65
N SER A 281 -13.70 -29.53 -29.79
CA SER A 281 -13.43 -28.13 -30.08
C SER A 281 -12.84 -27.43 -28.86
N LYS A 282 -11.76 -26.69 -29.11
CA LYS A 282 -11.09 -25.81 -28.15
C LYS A 282 -11.37 -24.33 -28.45
N GLY A 283 -12.31 -24.02 -29.35
CA GLY A 283 -12.68 -22.64 -29.68
C GLY A 283 -11.84 -22.00 -30.79
N ASN A 284 -11.66 -20.68 -30.73
CA ASN A 284 -11.01 -19.88 -31.78
C ASN A 284 -9.52 -19.60 -31.45
N LEU A 285 -8.92 -18.66 -32.19
CA LEU A 285 -7.53 -18.22 -31.99
C LEU A 285 -7.29 -17.38 -30.73
N VAL A 286 -8.34 -16.82 -30.12
CA VAL A 286 -8.18 -15.96 -28.95
C VAL A 286 -7.56 -16.78 -27.82
N PHE A 287 -6.53 -16.22 -27.19
CA PHE A 287 -5.85 -16.88 -26.10
C PHE A 287 -6.80 -17.21 -24.95
N MET A 288 -6.66 -18.40 -24.37
CA MET A 288 -7.45 -18.82 -23.21
C MET A 288 -6.58 -18.85 -21.95
N PHE A 289 -6.92 -18.04 -20.96
CA PHE A 289 -6.27 -18.06 -19.65
C PHE A 289 -6.81 -19.22 -18.80
N THR A 290 -5.93 -20.14 -18.40
CA THR A 290 -6.24 -21.30 -17.55
C THR A 290 -5.22 -21.39 -16.41
N ASP A 291 -5.63 -21.94 -15.27
CA ASP A 291 -4.79 -22.17 -14.07
C ASP A 291 -4.00 -20.97 -13.55
N ALA A 292 -4.39 -19.75 -13.93
CA ALA A 292 -3.71 -18.51 -13.57
C ALA A 292 -3.65 -18.30 -12.05
N GLU A 293 -4.57 -18.87 -11.29
CA GLU A 293 -4.64 -18.74 -9.82
C GLU A 293 -3.61 -19.60 -9.09
N ILE A 294 -3.34 -20.80 -9.60
CA ILE A 294 -2.46 -21.78 -8.96
C ILE A 294 -0.99 -21.45 -9.22
N ASN A 295 -0.66 -21.00 -10.44
CA ASN A 295 0.73 -20.75 -10.80
C ASN A 295 1.20 -19.38 -10.27
N LEU A 296 2.03 -19.39 -9.23
CA LEU A 296 2.66 -18.19 -8.65
C LEU A 296 4.05 -17.97 -9.30
N PRO A 297 4.36 -16.80 -9.88
CA PRO A 297 5.60 -16.58 -10.62
C PRO A 297 6.85 -16.40 -9.74
N ILE A 298 6.72 -16.57 -8.42
CA ILE A 298 7.82 -16.46 -7.44
C ILE A 298 8.47 -17.83 -7.20
N VAL A 299 7.71 -18.91 -7.34
CA VAL A 299 8.16 -20.27 -7.01
C VAL A 299 7.56 -21.28 -7.98
N MET A 300 8.32 -22.33 -8.27
CA MET A 300 7.87 -23.47 -9.06
C MET A 300 8.16 -24.73 -8.26
N GLN A 301 7.13 -25.56 -8.04
CA GLN A 301 7.23 -26.79 -7.26
C GLN A 301 6.28 -27.86 -7.80
N ASN A 302 6.55 -29.13 -7.49
CA ASN A 302 5.63 -30.22 -7.79
C ASN A 302 4.41 -30.16 -6.85
N LEU A 303 3.21 -30.07 -7.43
CA LEU A 303 1.92 -29.99 -6.73
C LEU A 303 1.25 -31.34 -6.47
N GLU A 304 1.89 -32.46 -6.80
CA GLU A 304 1.43 -33.80 -6.42
C GLU A 304 1.47 -33.99 -4.89
N ASP A 305 0.50 -34.73 -4.36
CA ASP A 305 0.27 -34.92 -2.93
C ASP A 305 0.27 -33.60 -2.10
N PRO A 306 -0.65 -32.66 -2.41
CA PRO A 306 -0.66 -31.36 -1.76
C PRO A 306 -1.00 -31.44 -0.25
N ILE A 307 -1.70 -32.49 0.19
CA ILE A 307 -2.15 -32.66 1.58
C ILE A 307 -0.95 -32.89 2.50
N THR A 308 -0.10 -33.88 2.18
CA THR A 308 1.07 -34.21 3.02
C THR A 308 2.06 -33.05 3.05
N LYS A 309 2.39 -32.47 1.90
CA LYS A 309 3.34 -31.35 1.78
C LYS A 309 2.86 -30.11 2.54
N ALA A 310 1.58 -29.73 2.39
CA ALA A 310 1.03 -28.61 3.13
C ALA A 310 1.04 -28.86 4.64
N ALA A 311 0.77 -30.10 5.07
CA ALA A 311 0.81 -30.46 6.48
C ALA A 311 2.21 -30.30 7.10
N GLU A 312 3.24 -30.72 6.37
CA GLU A 312 4.64 -30.60 6.79
C GLU A 312 5.09 -29.14 6.84
N LEU A 313 4.76 -28.35 5.81
CA LEU A 313 5.09 -26.92 5.77
C LEU A 313 4.40 -26.12 6.90
N ILE A 314 3.13 -26.40 7.21
CA ILE A 314 2.44 -25.74 8.34
C ILE A 314 3.14 -26.06 9.66
N LYS A 315 3.55 -27.31 9.88
CA LYS A 315 4.30 -27.70 11.09
C LYS A 315 5.66 -27.00 11.15
N HIS A 316 6.38 -26.95 10.03
CA HIS A 316 7.67 -26.28 9.93
C HIS A 316 7.57 -24.78 10.21
N LEU A 317 6.64 -24.09 9.54
CA LEU A 317 6.41 -22.66 9.73
C LEU A 317 5.98 -22.31 11.16
N ALA A 318 5.11 -23.13 11.77
CA ALA A 318 4.66 -22.95 13.14
C ALA A 318 5.81 -23.07 14.16
N GLU A 319 6.71 -24.03 13.96
CA GLU A 319 7.84 -24.24 14.87
C GLU A 319 8.94 -23.18 14.66
N ALA A 320 9.31 -22.90 13.40
CA ALA A 320 10.35 -21.93 13.07
C ALA A 320 10.02 -20.51 13.56
N ASN A 321 8.73 -20.14 13.57
CA ASN A 321 8.28 -18.79 13.91
C ASN A 321 7.71 -18.65 15.32
N ARG A 322 7.90 -19.64 16.20
CA ARG A 322 7.21 -19.72 17.49
C ARG A 322 7.57 -18.60 18.47
N TYR A 323 8.87 -18.35 18.65
CA TYR A 323 9.39 -17.39 19.64
C TYR A 323 10.03 -16.15 19.02
N HIS A 324 10.45 -16.26 17.76
CA HIS A 324 11.01 -15.20 16.93
C HIS A 324 10.51 -15.40 15.50
N ILE A 325 10.62 -14.39 14.63
CA ILE A 325 10.33 -14.57 13.21
C ILE A 325 11.62 -14.93 12.46
N ASP A 326 11.61 -16.09 11.81
CA ASP A 326 12.71 -16.53 10.95
C ASP A 326 12.46 -16.05 9.51
N SER A 327 13.20 -15.01 9.12
CA SER A 327 13.09 -14.39 7.80
C SER A 327 13.53 -15.29 6.65
N THR A 328 14.18 -16.44 6.92
CA THR A 328 14.54 -17.41 5.90
C THR A 328 13.36 -18.29 5.48
N THR A 329 12.38 -18.48 6.37
CA THR A 329 11.18 -19.29 6.11
C THR A 329 10.05 -18.55 5.38
N SER A 330 10.20 -17.24 5.15
CA SER A 330 9.10 -16.44 4.60
C SER A 330 8.69 -16.81 3.18
N GLU A 331 9.58 -17.40 2.38
CA GLU A 331 9.25 -17.88 1.04
C GLU A 331 8.45 -19.20 1.06
N ASP A 332 8.51 -19.94 2.17
CA ASP A 332 7.73 -21.16 2.33
C ASP A 332 6.23 -20.88 2.52
N THR A 333 5.84 -19.66 2.90
CA THR A 333 4.42 -19.25 2.91
C THR A 333 3.85 -19.21 1.50
N ILE A 334 4.61 -18.70 0.52
CA ILE A 334 4.24 -18.70 -0.91
C ILE A 334 4.10 -20.13 -1.42
N LYS A 335 5.00 -21.04 -1.04
CA LYS A 335 4.89 -22.47 -1.39
C LYS A 335 3.62 -23.08 -0.81
N LEU A 336 3.30 -22.77 0.45
CA LEU A 336 2.10 -23.24 1.11
C LEU A 336 0.82 -22.72 0.44
N TYR A 337 0.76 -21.44 0.06
CA TYR A 337 -0.38 -20.89 -0.70
C TYR A 337 -0.61 -21.65 -2.00
N GLN A 338 0.45 -21.96 -2.73
CA GLN A 338 0.35 -22.72 -3.97
C GLN A 338 -0.24 -24.12 -3.75
N LEU A 339 0.22 -24.84 -2.72
CA LEU A 339 -0.29 -26.16 -2.36
C LEU A 339 -1.76 -26.12 -1.91
N LEU A 340 -2.14 -25.10 -1.12
CA LEU A 340 -3.53 -24.90 -0.69
C LEU A 340 -4.44 -24.62 -1.89
N ARG A 341 -4.02 -23.79 -2.85
CA ARG A 341 -4.77 -23.53 -4.10
C ARG A 341 -4.95 -24.78 -4.95
N ALA A 342 -3.98 -25.69 -4.96
CA ALA A 342 -4.06 -26.97 -5.66
C ALA A 342 -4.86 -28.05 -4.90
N MET A 343 -5.17 -27.85 -3.61
CA MET A 343 -5.72 -28.90 -2.74
C MET A 343 -7.22 -29.16 -2.98
N PRO A 344 -7.65 -30.43 -3.14
CA PRO A 344 -9.08 -30.75 -3.21
C PRO A 344 -9.78 -30.46 -1.87
N TYR A 345 -11.10 -30.27 -1.90
CA TYR A 345 -11.88 -29.89 -0.71
C TYR A 345 -11.72 -30.88 0.46
N GLU A 346 -11.67 -32.17 0.16
CA GLU A 346 -11.52 -33.25 1.15
C GLU A 346 -10.22 -33.10 1.96
N GLY A 347 -9.16 -32.56 1.33
CA GLY A 347 -7.89 -32.28 1.98
C GLY A 347 -8.00 -31.24 3.10
N LEU A 348 -8.89 -30.25 2.95
CA LEU A 348 -9.10 -29.19 3.95
C LEU A 348 -9.67 -29.75 5.26
N ASP A 349 -10.63 -30.67 5.15
CA ASP A 349 -11.23 -31.34 6.31
C ASP A 349 -10.25 -32.31 6.99
N ILE A 350 -9.37 -32.96 6.21
CA ILE A 350 -8.30 -33.81 6.75
C ILE A 350 -7.33 -32.97 7.58
N LEU A 351 -6.83 -31.86 7.03
CA LEU A 351 -5.90 -30.98 7.74
C LEU A 351 -6.53 -30.34 8.98
N TRP A 352 -7.81 -29.93 8.88
CA TRP A 352 -8.53 -29.40 10.03
C TRP A 352 -8.55 -30.37 11.22
N LYS A 353 -8.90 -31.64 10.96
CA LYS A 353 -8.92 -32.68 11.99
C LYS A 353 -7.52 -32.95 12.53
N GLN A 354 -6.51 -32.96 11.66
CA GLN A 354 -5.12 -33.18 12.06
C GLN A 354 -4.61 -32.10 13.01
N PHE A 355 -4.97 -30.83 12.80
CA PHE A 355 -4.48 -29.70 13.58
C PHE A 355 -5.36 -29.32 14.78
N ALA A 356 -6.53 -29.93 14.96
CA ALA A 356 -7.48 -29.58 16.02
C ALA A 356 -6.88 -29.61 17.44
N GLY A 357 -5.91 -30.49 17.70
CA GLY A 357 -5.24 -30.61 19.00
C GLY A 357 -4.04 -29.68 19.24
N ASN A 358 -3.64 -28.85 18.26
CA ASN A 358 -2.50 -27.95 18.37
C ASN A 358 -2.89 -26.53 17.94
N GLU A 359 -3.04 -25.62 18.91
CA GLU A 359 -3.51 -24.25 18.68
C GLU A 359 -2.64 -23.46 17.69
N GLU A 360 -1.33 -23.68 17.68
CA GLU A 360 -0.40 -22.99 16.78
C GLU A 360 -0.58 -23.46 15.34
N GLN A 361 -0.57 -24.77 15.11
CA GLN A 361 -0.74 -25.34 13.78
C GLN A 361 -2.15 -25.03 13.23
N ARG A 362 -3.16 -25.08 14.09
CA ARG A 362 -4.54 -24.68 13.76
C ARG A 362 -4.62 -23.22 13.33
N ARG A 363 -3.96 -22.31 14.06
CA ARG A 363 -3.93 -20.88 13.72
C ARG A 363 -3.24 -20.64 12.39
N TRP A 364 -2.06 -21.23 12.17
CA TRP A 364 -1.38 -21.16 10.88
C TRP A 364 -2.23 -21.68 9.73
N PHE A 365 -2.95 -22.79 9.91
CA PHE A 365 -3.88 -23.28 8.89
C PHE A 365 -5.01 -22.29 8.60
N LEU A 366 -5.67 -21.74 9.63
CA LEU A 366 -6.77 -20.77 9.45
C LEU A 366 -6.32 -19.43 8.84
N ASP A 367 -5.12 -18.95 9.17
CA ASP A 367 -4.60 -17.71 8.59
C ASP A 367 -4.18 -17.90 7.12
N MET A 368 -3.77 -19.10 6.70
CA MET A 368 -3.27 -19.37 5.34
C MET A 368 -4.34 -19.91 4.37
N ILE A 369 -5.37 -20.60 4.86
CA ILE A 369 -6.42 -21.24 4.02
C ILE A 369 -7.23 -20.23 3.19
N VAL A 370 -7.22 -18.95 3.59
CA VAL A 370 -7.96 -17.88 2.90
C VAL A 370 -7.46 -17.64 1.48
N GLU A 371 -6.23 -18.07 1.15
CA GLU A 371 -5.63 -17.94 -0.19
C GLU A 371 -6.17 -18.93 -1.23
N ILE A 372 -7.04 -19.88 -0.86
CA ILE A 372 -7.73 -20.78 -1.80
C ILE A 372 -8.68 -20.00 -2.73
N ASN A 373 -9.18 -18.85 -2.26
CA ASN A 373 -9.90 -17.81 -3.01
C ASN A 373 -11.11 -18.21 -3.89
N ASP A 374 -11.62 -19.45 -3.79
CA ASP A 374 -12.76 -19.96 -4.56
C ASP A 374 -13.90 -20.57 -3.72
N ALA A 375 -14.77 -21.38 -4.33
CA ALA A 375 -15.92 -22.00 -3.66
C ALA A 375 -15.54 -22.91 -2.47
N ARG A 376 -14.33 -23.49 -2.48
CA ARG A 376 -13.86 -24.42 -1.45
C ARG A 376 -13.74 -23.73 -0.08
N ILE A 377 -13.22 -22.50 -0.02
CA ILE A 377 -13.08 -21.76 1.24
C ILE A 377 -14.45 -21.41 1.84
N LEU A 378 -15.44 -21.03 1.02
CA LEU A 378 -16.79 -20.76 1.49
C LEU A 378 -17.45 -22.02 2.07
N LYS A 379 -17.32 -23.17 1.39
CA LYS A 379 -17.81 -24.46 1.88
C LYS A 379 -17.12 -24.89 3.18
N PHE A 380 -15.82 -24.65 3.29
CA PHE A 380 -15.06 -24.95 4.50
C PHE A 380 -15.60 -24.13 5.69
N LEU A 381 -15.73 -22.81 5.53
CA LEU A 381 -16.25 -21.93 6.57
C LEU A 381 -17.70 -22.25 6.94
N GLN A 382 -18.56 -22.54 5.95
CA GLN A 382 -19.93 -23.00 6.18
C GLN A 382 -19.96 -24.23 7.08
N ALA A 383 -19.14 -25.25 6.79
CA ALA A 383 -19.10 -26.48 7.58
C ALA A 383 -18.65 -26.21 9.03
N ARG A 384 -17.60 -25.38 9.23
CA ARG A 384 -17.12 -25.03 10.57
C ARG A 384 -18.16 -24.24 11.38
N PHE A 385 -18.86 -23.31 10.74
CA PHE A 385 -19.87 -22.48 11.41
C PHE A 385 -21.11 -23.29 11.80
N GLN A 386 -21.50 -24.26 10.97
CA GLN A 386 -22.56 -25.21 11.30
C GLN A 386 -22.17 -26.15 12.45
N ALA A 387 -20.92 -26.63 12.45
CA ALA A 387 -20.38 -27.48 13.51
C ALA A 387 -20.13 -26.72 14.83
N ARG A 388 -19.99 -25.38 14.77
CA ARG A 388 -19.60 -24.51 15.89
C ARG A 388 -18.28 -24.93 16.54
N ASP A 389 -17.35 -25.41 15.73
CA ASP A 389 -16.01 -25.85 16.14
C ASP A 389 -14.93 -24.79 15.88
N VAL A 390 -15.35 -23.54 15.64
CA VAL A 390 -14.55 -22.31 15.60
C VAL A 390 -15.11 -21.30 16.59
N THR A 391 -14.24 -20.50 17.20
CA THR A 391 -14.65 -19.37 18.04
C THR A 391 -15.13 -18.19 17.17
N ALA A 392 -15.93 -17.28 17.72
CA ALA A 392 -16.32 -16.06 17.00
C ALA A 392 -15.09 -15.25 16.54
N SER A 393 -14.02 -15.22 17.36
CA SER A 393 -12.76 -14.54 17.06
C SER A 393 -12.00 -15.14 15.86
N GLU A 394 -11.91 -16.47 15.79
CA GLU A 394 -11.36 -17.17 14.63
C GLU A 394 -12.24 -16.92 13.39
N ALA A 395 -13.56 -17.02 13.55
CA ALA A 395 -14.53 -16.89 12.48
C ALA A 395 -14.48 -15.52 11.80
N TRP A 396 -14.51 -14.41 12.56
CA TRP A 396 -14.53 -13.07 11.93
C TRP A 396 -13.19 -12.74 11.26
N GLN A 397 -12.05 -13.15 11.84
CA GLN A 397 -10.73 -12.95 11.23
C GLN A 397 -10.58 -13.71 9.91
N THR A 398 -10.93 -14.99 9.89
CA THR A 398 -10.80 -15.83 8.68
C THR A 398 -11.82 -15.42 7.62
N LEU A 399 -13.07 -15.10 8.00
CA LEU A 399 -14.11 -14.70 7.05
C LEU A 399 -13.81 -13.36 6.38
N LEU A 400 -13.34 -12.37 7.14
CA LEU A 400 -12.95 -11.07 6.60
C LEU A 400 -11.92 -11.22 5.47
N LEU A 401 -10.86 -11.99 5.72
CA LEU A 401 -9.81 -12.20 4.74
C LEU A 401 -10.28 -13.09 3.58
N ALA A 402 -11.05 -14.15 3.85
CA ALA A 402 -11.61 -15.01 2.82
C ALA A 402 -12.47 -14.22 1.82
N PHE A 403 -13.34 -13.31 2.30
CA PHE A 403 -14.16 -12.46 1.42
C PHE A 403 -13.32 -11.42 0.67
N ASN A 404 -12.31 -10.83 1.35
CA ASN A 404 -11.40 -9.88 0.73
C ASN A 404 -10.55 -10.52 -0.38
N HIS A 405 -10.15 -11.79 -0.26
CA HIS A 405 -9.31 -12.47 -1.25
C HIS A 405 -10.12 -13.29 -2.27
N LEU A 406 -11.40 -13.55 -2.01
CA LEU A 406 -12.30 -14.27 -2.91
C LEU A 406 -12.27 -13.70 -4.33
N GLN A 407 -12.27 -14.59 -5.32
CA GLN A 407 -12.44 -14.22 -6.71
C GLN A 407 -13.79 -13.52 -6.93
N THR A 408 -13.83 -12.63 -7.91
CA THR A 408 -14.99 -11.77 -8.20
C THR A 408 -16.02 -12.43 -9.13
N ASP A 409 -16.23 -13.74 -8.99
CA ASP A 409 -17.17 -14.52 -9.79
C ASP A 409 -18.61 -14.41 -9.26
N ALA A 410 -19.60 -14.39 -10.17
CA ALA A 410 -21.01 -14.23 -9.82
C ALA A 410 -21.53 -15.37 -8.92
N ASN A 411 -21.09 -16.62 -9.14
CA ASN A 411 -21.53 -17.75 -8.34
C ASN A 411 -20.95 -17.69 -6.93
N LEU A 412 -19.71 -17.19 -6.77
CA LEU A 412 -19.08 -17.01 -5.46
C LEU A 412 -19.81 -15.95 -4.63
N VAL A 413 -20.23 -14.84 -5.25
CA VAL A 413 -21.06 -13.81 -4.59
C VAL A 413 -22.40 -14.40 -4.14
N GLU A 414 -23.04 -15.22 -4.98
CA GLU A 414 -24.31 -15.89 -4.64
C GLU A 414 -24.13 -16.84 -3.45
N MET A 415 -23.09 -17.68 -3.47
CA MET A 415 -22.78 -18.59 -2.36
C MET A 415 -22.52 -17.84 -1.05
N ALA A 416 -21.85 -16.68 -1.10
CA ALA A 416 -21.56 -15.87 0.08
C ALA A 416 -22.81 -15.36 0.81
N LYS A 417 -23.98 -15.28 0.14
CA LYS A 417 -25.24 -14.85 0.77
C LYS A 417 -25.64 -15.70 1.96
N MET A 418 -25.31 -17.00 1.97
CA MET A 418 -25.71 -17.90 3.05
C MET A 418 -25.23 -17.45 4.44
N PHE A 419 -24.10 -16.73 4.52
CA PHE A 419 -23.56 -16.25 5.78
C PHE A 419 -24.42 -15.14 6.42
N LEU A 420 -25.22 -14.40 5.61
CA LEU A 420 -26.15 -13.38 6.09
C LEU A 420 -27.33 -13.98 6.88
N ASP A 421 -27.61 -15.27 6.69
CA ASP A 421 -28.75 -15.95 7.31
C ASP A 421 -28.35 -16.94 8.41
N MET A 422 -27.05 -17.24 8.55
CA MET A 422 -26.57 -18.22 9.53
C MET A 422 -26.77 -17.77 10.99
N PRO A 423 -27.37 -18.62 11.85
CA PRO A 423 -27.54 -18.31 13.28
C PRO A 423 -26.22 -18.08 14.03
N PHE A 424 -25.15 -18.79 13.66
CA PHE A 424 -23.82 -18.61 14.26
C PHE A 424 -23.27 -17.20 14.01
N CYS A 425 -23.40 -16.70 12.77
CA CYS A 425 -22.98 -15.34 12.41
C CYS A 425 -23.71 -14.27 13.23
N LYS A 426 -24.98 -14.51 13.60
CA LYS A 426 -25.82 -13.59 14.39
C LYS A 426 -25.66 -13.76 15.91
N SER A 427 -24.87 -14.74 16.36
CA SER A 427 -24.69 -15.02 17.79
C SER A 427 -23.70 -14.09 18.50
N ASP A 428 -22.88 -13.37 17.73
CA ASP A 428 -21.87 -12.44 18.18
C ASP A 428 -21.96 -11.16 17.33
N VAL A 429 -21.91 -9.99 17.97
CA VAL A 429 -22.19 -8.70 17.31
C VAL A 429 -21.08 -8.34 16.33
N GLU A 430 -19.83 -8.54 16.73
CA GLU A 430 -18.65 -8.27 15.93
C GLU A 430 -18.60 -9.18 14.70
N LEU A 431 -18.86 -10.48 14.87
CA LEU A 431 -18.95 -11.42 13.75
C LEU A 431 -20.07 -11.02 12.78
N TRP A 432 -21.26 -10.64 13.29
CA TRP A 432 -22.37 -10.22 12.45
C TRP A 432 -22.01 -8.97 11.63
N HIS A 433 -21.43 -7.96 12.28
CA HIS A 433 -20.97 -6.75 11.60
C HIS A 433 -19.96 -7.09 10.50
N THR A 434 -18.96 -7.91 10.79
CA THR A 434 -17.95 -8.33 9.80
C THR A 434 -18.58 -9.05 8.61
N VAL A 435 -19.54 -9.96 8.82
CA VAL A 435 -20.22 -10.68 7.73
C VAL A 435 -20.95 -9.72 6.80
N VAL A 436 -21.76 -8.82 7.34
CA VAL A 436 -22.58 -7.90 6.54
C VAL A 436 -21.70 -6.89 5.78
N LEU A 437 -20.67 -6.34 6.44
CA LEU A 437 -19.73 -5.41 5.82
C LEU A 437 -18.89 -6.08 4.73
N SER A 438 -18.38 -7.28 4.98
CA SER A 438 -17.56 -8.04 4.02
C SER A 438 -18.36 -8.46 2.81
N TYR A 439 -19.64 -8.82 2.97
CA TYR A 439 -20.54 -9.09 1.85
C TYR A 439 -20.69 -7.83 0.97
N GLY A 440 -20.88 -6.65 1.56
CA GLY A 440 -20.87 -5.38 0.84
C GLY A 440 -19.59 -5.17 0.03
N SER A 441 -18.41 -5.40 0.63
CA SER A 441 -17.13 -5.28 -0.07
C SER A 441 -16.97 -6.27 -1.21
N LEU A 442 -17.48 -7.50 -1.05
CA LEU A 442 -17.49 -8.51 -2.11
C LEU A 442 -18.37 -8.08 -3.29
N VAL A 443 -19.56 -7.51 -3.04
CA VAL A 443 -20.41 -6.92 -4.08
C VAL A 443 -19.67 -5.82 -4.83
N TYR A 444 -18.97 -4.92 -4.12
CA TYR A 444 -18.20 -3.86 -4.74
C TYR A 444 -17.12 -4.40 -5.68
N LYS A 445 -16.34 -5.38 -5.22
CA LYS A 445 -15.29 -6.00 -6.03
C LYS A 445 -15.87 -6.67 -7.29
N HIS A 446 -16.98 -7.39 -7.18
CA HIS A 446 -17.65 -7.99 -8.33
C HIS A 446 -18.09 -6.94 -9.36
N CYS A 447 -18.71 -5.86 -8.89
CA CYS A 447 -19.12 -4.75 -9.75
C CYS A 447 -17.96 -3.97 -10.39
N ALA A 448 -16.71 -4.13 -9.93
CA ALA A 448 -15.56 -3.48 -10.57
C ALA A 448 -15.21 -4.10 -11.93
N TYR A 449 -15.60 -5.36 -12.16
CA TYR A 449 -15.30 -6.10 -13.39
C TYR A 449 -16.57 -6.47 -14.19
N ALA A 450 -17.76 -6.44 -13.58
CA ALA A 450 -19.03 -6.69 -14.26
C ALA A 450 -19.74 -5.38 -14.63
N THR A 451 -19.85 -5.06 -15.93
CA THR A 451 -20.53 -3.86 -16.44
C THR A 451 -21.60 -4.23 -17.48
N PRO A 452 -22.90 -3.92 -17.26
CA PRO A 452 -23.48 -3.33 -16.04
C PRO A 452 -23.47 -4.32 -14.86
N CYS A 453 -23.33 -3.81 -13.62
CA CYS A 453 -23.36 -4.68 -12.44
C CYS A 453 -24.78 -5.21 -12.16
N PRO A 454 -24.98 -6.52 -11.86
CA PRO A 454 -26.30 -7.07 -11.60
C PRO A 454 -26.92 -6.63 -10.26
N ALA A 455 -28.10 -6.02 -10.29
CA ALA A 455 -28.80 -5.54 -9.08
C ALA A 455 -29.16 -6.66 -8.07
N ALA A 456 -29.32 -7.91 -8.53
CA ALA A 456 -29.59 -9.07 -7.67
C ALA A 456 -28.48 -9.35 -6.64
N THR A 457 -27.26 -8.85 -6.86
CA THR A 457 -26.13 -9.01 -5.95
C THR A 457 -26.27 -8.14 -4.69
N VAL A 458 -26.77 -6.91 -4.82
CA VAL A 458 -26.94 -5.98 -3.70
C VAL A 458 -28.29 -6.15 -2.98
N GLN A 459 -29.25 -6.85 -3.59
CA GLN A 459 -30.62 -7.01 -3.07
C GLN A 459 -30.71 -7.39 -1.58
N PRO A 460 -29.92 -8.35 -1.05
CA PRO A 460 -29.99 -8.70 0.37
C PRO A 460 -29.73 -7.52 1.33
N LEU A 461 -28.82 -6.62 0.95
CA LEU A 461 -28.50 -5.43 1.73
C LEU A 461 -29.59 -4.35 1.60
N LEU A 462 -30.24 -4.26 0.44
CA LEU A 462 -31.40 -3.37 0.24
C LEU A 462 -32.58 -3.81 1.11
N ASP A 463 -32.85 -5.11 1.16
CA ASP A 463 -33.92 -5.69 1.97
C ASP A 463 -33.66 -5.45 3.47
N MET A 464 -32.42 -5.65 3.91
CA MET A 464 -32.00 -5.34 5.29
C MET A 464 -32.19 -3.85 5.65
N ALA A 465 -31.85 -2.94 4.74
CA ALA A 465 -32.06 -1.50 4.96
C ALA A 465 -33.56 -1.15 5.05
N VAL A 466 -34.40 -1.70 4.17
CA VAL A 466 -35.85 -1.45 4.21
C VAL A 466 -36.48 -2.02 5.47
N GLU A 467 -36.08 -3.23 5.87
CA GLU A 467 -36.61 -3.89 7.07
C GLU A 467 -36.20 -3.17 8.35
N SER A 468 -34.92 -2.79 8.48
CA SER A 468 -34.43 -2.00 9.63
C SER A 468 -35.17 -0.67 9.79
N LEU A 469 -35.48 0.00 8.67
CA LEU A 469 -36.30 1.21 8.65
C LEU A 469 -37.74 0.95 9.13
N ARG A 470 -38.34 -0.17 8.72
CA ARG A 470 -39.70 -0.58 9.11
C ARG A 470 -39.82 -0.87 10.60
N ILE A 471 -38.85 -1.60 11.18
CA ILE A 471 -38.83 -1.96 12.61
C ILE A 471 -38.33 -0.83 13.51
N ARG A 472 -37.79 0.25 12.93
CA ARG A 472 -37.20 1.40 13.63
C ARG A 472 -36.01 1.04 14.54
N ASN A 473 -35.19 0.07 14.12
CA ASN A 473 -33.94 -0.26 14.83
C ASN A 473 -32.76 0.56 14.27
N HIS A 474 -32.30 1.55 15.02
CA HIS A 474 -31.22 2.45 14.59
C HIS A 474 -29.88 1.74 14.38
N ASP A 475 -29.53 0.73 15.18
CA ASP A 475 -28.26 0.02 15.05
C ASP A 475 -28.23 -0.80 13.75
N ASP A 476 -29.34 -1.49 13.43
CA ASP A 476 -29.49 -2.25 12.17
C ASP A 476 -29.51 -1.33 10.94
N MET A 477 -30.14 -0.15 11.04
CA MET A 477 -30.10 0.85 9.96
C MET A 477 -28.67 1.28 9.66
N VAL A 478 -27.88 1.57 10.70
CA VAL A 478 -26.48 2.00 10.55
C VAL A 478 -25.65 0.89 9.92
N LEU A 479 -25.79 -0.35 10.36
CA LEU A 479 -25.08 -1.50 9.77
C LEU A 479 -25.44 -1.68 8.29
N ALA A 480 -26.74 -1.68 7.96
CA ALA A 480 -27.21 -1.86 6.58
C ALA A 480 -26.71 -0.73 5.67
N LEU A 481 -26.75 0.53 6.13
CA LEU A 481 -26.25 1.68 5.38
C LEU A 481 -24.73 1.64 5.18
N LYS A 482 -23.96 1.21 6.18
CA LYS A 482 -22.51 1.00 6.06
C LYS A 482 -22.18 -0.10 5.04
N ALA A 483 -22.93 -1.20 5.05
CA ALA A 483 -22.75 -2.28 4.10
C ALA A 483 -23.15 -1.90 2.66
N LEU A 484 -24.22 -1.11 2.48
CA LEU A 484 -24.55 -0.48 1.20
C LEU A 484 -23.44 0.49 0.76
N GLY A 485 -22.85 1.21 1.72
CA GLY A 485 -21.67 2.05 1.52
C GLY A 485 -20.46 1.29 1.00
N ASN A 486 -20.22 0.09 1.53
CA ASN A 486 -19.19 -0.83 1.02
C ASN A 486 -19.53 -1.32 -0.39
N ALA A 487 -20.77 -1.75 -0.62
CA ALA A 487 -21.24 -2.26 -1.91
C ALA A 487 -21.11 -1.25 -3.06
N GLY A 488 -21.34 0.04 -2.76
CA GLY A 488 -21.19 1.13 -3.73
C GLY A 488 -21.99 0.90 -5.01
N HIS A 489 -23.14 0.22 -4.93
CA HIS A 489 -23.95 -0.15 -6.08
C HIS A 489 -24.96 0.98 -6.40
N PRO A 490 -25.01 1.53 -7.63
CA PRO A 490 -25.89 2.65 -7.98
C PRO A 490 -27.39 2.43 -7.66
N SER A 491 -27.90 1.21 -7.84
CA SER A 491 -29.28 0.85 -7.46
C SER A 491 -29.64 1.06 -5.99
N SER A 492 -28.63 1.24 -5.12
CA SER A 492 -28.85 1.54 -3.69
C SER A 492 -29.37 2.94 -3.43
N LEU A 493 -29.15 3.89 -4.35
CA LEU A 493 -29.50 5.31 -4.16
C LEU A 493 -30.97 5.51 -3.80
N LYS A 494 -31.89 4.83 -4.48
CA LYS A 494 -33.33 4.93 -4.20
C LYS A 494 -33.68 4.49 -2.77
N THR A 495 -32.98 3.49 -2.24
CA THR A 495 -33.19 3.01 -0.86
C THR A 495 -32.54 3.98 0.14
N ILE A 496 -31.31 4.42 -0.12
CA ILE A 496 -30.57 5.40 0.71
C ILE A 496 -31.37 6.70 0.84
N MET A 497 -31.98 7.20 -0.24
CA MET A 497 -32.80 8.42 -0.24
C MET A 497 -33.98 8.35 0.74
N ARG A 498 -34.49 7.17 1.09
CA ARG A 498 -35.58 7.03 2.09
C ARG A 498 -35.16 7.45 3.50
N PHE A 499 -33.85 7.46 3.77
CA PHE A 499 -33.29 7.87 5.06
C PHE A 499 -32.92 9.35 5.09
N LEU A 500 -32.90 10.04 3.95
CA LEU A 500 -32.32 11.39 3.84
C LEU A 500 -33.41 12.49 3.89
N PRO A 501 -33.20 13.56 4.68
CA PRO A 501 -34.16 14.66 4.76
C PRO A 501 -34.22 15.42 3.44
N GLY A 502 -35.41 15.95 3.10
CA GLY A 502 -35.61 16.85 1.97
C GLY A 502 -35.50 16.22 0.57
N VAL A 503 -35.12 14.95 0.46
CA VAL A 503 -35.08 14.17 -0.78
C VAL A 503 -35.93 12.89 -0.71
N ALA A 504 -36.25 12.41 0.50
CA ALA A 504 -37.18 11.31 0.69
C ALA A 504 -38.59 11.69 0.23
N ALA A 505 -39.24 10.81 -0.54
CA ALA A 505 -40.64 10.98 -0.92
C ALA A 505 -41.58 10.98 0.31
N THR A 506 -41.23 10.21 1.34
CA THR A 506 -41.94 10.15 2.62
C THR A 506 -40.92 10.39 3.76
N PRO A 507 -40.77 11.64 4.23
CA PRO A 507 -39.78 11.97 5.25
C PRO A 507 -40.04 11.22 6.56
N VAL A 508 -39.00 10.57 7.07
CA VAL A 508 -38.98 9.97 8.42
C VAL A 508 -38.00 10.78 9.25
N ASP A 509 -38.41 11.19 10.45
CA ASP A 509 -37.52 11.85 11.39
C ASP A 509 -36.54 10.81 11.97
N LEU A 510 -35.25 10.98 11.69
CA LEU A 510 -34.19 10.03 12.01
C LEU A 510 -33.05 10.74 12.74
N PRO A 511 -32.38 10.07 13.70
CA PRO A 511 -31.31 10.68 14.46
C PRO A 511 -30.08 10.98 13.57
N PRO A 512 -29.27 12.01 13.90
CA PRO A 512 -28.10 12.41 13.12
C PRO A 512 -27.17 11.25 12.77
N ARG A 513 -26.96 10.29 13.68
CA ARG A 513 -26.15 9.08 13.44
C ARG A 513 -26.60 8.27 12.23
N VAL A 514 -27.91 8.07 12.05
CA VAL A 514 -28.48 7.32 10.90
C VAL A 514 -28.36 8.15 9.63
N LEU A 515 -28.65 9.45 9.72
CA LEU A 515 -28.52 10.38 8.59
C LEU A 515 -27.08 10.45 8.07
N SER A 516 -26.09 10.51 8.97
CA SER A 516 -24.68 10.54 8.61
C SER A 516 -24.23 9.23 7.96
N ALA A 517 -24.67 8.08 8.47
CA ALA A 517 -24.46 6.79 7.80
C ALA A 517 -25.08 6.75 6.40
N ALA A 518 -26.28 7.32 6.22
CA ALA A 518 -26.94 7.39 4.93
C ALA A 518 -26.18 8.29 3.93
N VAL A 519 -25.70 9.46 4.35
CA VAL A 519 -24.88 10.32 3.47
C VAL A 519 -23.57 9.63 3.11
N GLN A 520 -22.86 9.05 4.08
CA GLN A 520 -21.58 8.36 3.85
C GLN A 520 -21.73 7.08 3.02
N SER A 521 -22.92 6.48 2.93
CA SER A 521 -23.17 5.31 2.06
C SER A 521 -23.02 5.63 0.57
N MET A 522 -23.04 6.91 0.18
CA MET A 522 -22.85 7.34 -1.22
C MET A 522 -21.38 7.48 -1.64
N ARG A 523 -20.41 7.38 -0.72
CA ARG A 523 -18.96 7.59 -0.99
C ARG A 523 -18.44 6.80 -2.19
N LEU A 524 -18.71 5.50 -2.23
CA LEU A 524 -18.24 4.63 -3.31
C LEU A 524 -19.15 4.67 -4.54
N ILE A 525 -20.41 5.10 -4.39
CA ILE A 525 -21.32 5.34 -5.51
C ILE A 525 -20.88 6.58 -6.29
N ALA A 526 -20.31 7.58 -5.62
CA ALA A 526 -19.79 8.82 -6.22
C ALA A 526 -18.79 8.59 -7.36
N ALA A 527 -18.03 7.48 -7.32
CA ALA A 527 -17.09 7.11 -8.38
C ALA A 527 -17.76 6.40 -9.58
N ARG A 528 -18.95 5.80 -9.41
CA ARG A 528 -19.66 5.02 -10.44
C ARG A 528 -20.81 5.78 -11.09
N ASP A 529 -21.54 6.57 -10.32
CA ASP A 529 -22.64 7.40 -10.77
C ASP A 529 -22.52 8.81 -10.15
N PRO A 530 -21.50 9.59 -10.57
CA PRO A 530 -21.20 10.88 -9.98
C PRO A 530 -22.36 11.88 -10.14
N LEU A 531 -23.10 11.84 -11.25
CA LEU A 531 -24.17 12.80 -11.54
C LEU A 531 -25.35 12.64 -10.57
N SER A 532 -25.85 11.41 -10.39
CA SER A 532 -26.96 11.17 -9.44
C SER A 532 -26.57 11.54 -8.01
N VAL A 533 -25.31 11.27 -7.62
CA VAL A 533 -24.80 11.64 -6.29
C VAL A 533 -24.67 13.16 -6.15
N GLN A 534 -24.22 13.88 -7.19
CA GLN A 534 -24.16 15.36 -7.19
C GLN A 534 -25.54 15.97 -6.92
N ASP A 535 -26.59 15.49 -7.60
CA ASP A 535 -27.95 16.02 -7.45
C ASP A 535 -28.47 15.86 -6.01
N ILE A 536 -28.27 14.68 -5.41
CA ILE A 536 -28.70 14.39 -4.03
C ILE A 536 -27.90 15.24 -3.03
N THR A 537 -26.57 15.24 -3.14
CA THR A 537 -25.69 15.93 -2.19
C THR A 537 -25.81 17.45 -2.28
N MET A 538 -25.99 17.99 -3.48
CA MET A 538 -26.28 19.41 -3.69
C MET A 538 -27.59 19.79 -2.99
N SER A 539 -28.65 19.00 -3.16
CA SER A 539 -29.94 19.24 -2.51
C SER A 539 -29.81 19.27 -0.98
N LEU A 540 -29.08 18.32 -0.40
CA LEU A 540 -28.82 18.26 1.04
C LEU A 540 -28.01 19.46 1.55
N PHE A 541 -27.00 19.89 0.79
CA PHE A 541 -26.13 21.01 1.15
C PHE A 541 -26.84 22.36 1.10
N LEU A 542 -27.67 22.62 0.08
CA LEU A 542 -28.33 23.91 -0.13
C LEU A 542 -29.52 24.15 0.82
N GLN A 543 -30.13 23.07 1.35
CA GLN A 543 -31.23 23.15 2.30
C GLN A 543 -30.76 23.60 3.70
N LYS A 544 -30.93 24.90 4.01
CA LYS A 544 -30.43 25.52 5.26
C LYS A 544 -31.07 24.98 6.55
N ASN A 545 -32.23 24.34 6.45
CA ASN A 545 -32.95 23.67 7.53
C ASN A 545 -32.37 22.29 7.89
N ASN A 546 -31.49 21.71 7.06
CA ASN A 546 -30.83 20.46 7.40
C ASN A 546 -29.79 20.65 8.50
N PRO A 547 -29.53 19.63 9.36
CA PRO A 547 -28.51 19.72 10.39
C PRO A 547 -27.14 20.05 9.79
N THR A 548 -26.37 20.89 10.49
CA THR A 548 -25.05 21.38 10.03
C THR A 548 -24.11 20.24 9.63
N GLU A 549 -24.10 19.16 10.42
CA GLU A 549 -23.30 17.97 10.16
C GLU A 549 -23.63 17.31 8.80
N ILE A 550 -24.92 17.13 8.51
CA ILE A 550 -25.40 16.49 7.27
C ILE A 550 -25.05 17.34 6.05
N ARG A 551 -25.14 18.67 6.17
CA ARG A 551 -24.74 19.60 5.11
C ARG A 551 -23.23 19.54 4.82
N MET A 552 -22.40 19.44 5.86
CA MET A 552 -20.95 19.30 5.71
C MET A 552 -20.55 17.94 5.13
N LEU A 553 -21.19 16.85 5.56
CA LEU A 553 -20.99 15.52 4.96
C LEU A 553 -21.44 15.51 3.50
N ALA A 554 -22.59 16.10 3.18
CA ALA A 554 -23.06 16.20 1.80
C ALA A 554 -22.08 17.00 0.92
N PHE A 555 -21.51 18.11 1.44
CA PHE A 555 -20.45 18.83 0.77
C PHE A 555 -19.22 17.94 0.52
N MET A 556 -18.79 17.15 1.51
CA MET A 556 -17.65 16.24 1.34
C MET A 556 -17.91 15.23 0.20
N ILE A 557 -19.06 14.54 0.22
CA ILE A 557 -19.43 13.57 -0.83
C ILE A 557 -19.60 14.24 -2.19
N LEU A 558 -20.13 15.47 -2.24
CA LEU A 558 -20.23 16.25 -3.48
C LEU A 558 -18.84 16.42 -4.11
N PHE A 559 -17.81 16.70 -3.32
CA PHE A 559 -16.46 16.89 -3.85
C PHE A 559 -15.72 15.58 -4.18
N ASP A 560 -16.12 14.44 -3.60
CA ASP A 560 -15.65 13.12 -4.04
C ASP A 560 -16.06 12.83 -5.50
N THR A 561 -17.17 13.41 -5.98
CA THR A 561 -17.62 13.29 -7.39
C THR A 561 -16.80 14.11 -8.40
N LYS A 562 -15.77 14.86 -7.95
CA LYS A 562 -14.96 15.78 -8.76
C LYS A 562 -15.82 16.78 -9.56
N PRO A 563 -16.56 17.68 -8.87
CA PRO A 563 -17.54 18.56 -9.49
C PRO A 563 -16.91 19.53 -10.49
N SER A 564 -17.68 19.90 -11.52
CA SER A 564 -17.25 20.86 -12.54
C SER A 564 -17.17 22.29 -12.00
N MET A 565 -16.53 23.18 -12.75
CA MET A 565 -16.47 24.61 -12.45
C MET A 565 -17.86 25.25 -12.23
N ALA A 566 -18.88 24.81 -12.97
CA ALA A 566 -20.24 25.31 -12.82
C ALA A 566 -20.84 24.93 -11.47
N VAL A 567 -20.68 23.66 -11.06
CA VAL A 567 -21.16 23.15 -9.77
C VAL A 567 -20.43 23.84 -8.61
N VAL A 568 -19.10 24.01 -8.70
CA VAL A 568 -18.31 24.74 -7.70
C VAL A 568 -18.75 26.21 -7.62
N SER A 569 -19.11 26.83 -8.75
CA SER A 569 -19.61 28.21 -8.78
C SER A 569 -20.97 28.34 -8.08
N ILE A 570 -21.88 27.37 -8.24
CA ILE A 570 -23.16 27.33 -7.50
C ILE A 570 -22.91 27.27 -5.99
N VAL A 571 -22.02 26.37 -5.55
CA VAL A 571 -21.61 26.25 -4.15
C VAL A 571 -21.04 27.58 -3.63
N THR A 572 -20.20 28.23 -4.43
CA THR A 572 -19.57 29.51 -4.08
C THR A 572 -20.62 30.60 -3.87
N VAL A 573 -21.58 30.74 -4.79
CA VAL A 573 -22.67 31.73 -4.67
C VAL A 573 -23.51 31.44 -3.43
N HIS A 574 -23.86 30.18 -3.17
CA HIS A 574 -24.61 29.82 -1.98
C HIS A 574 -23.86 30.16 -0.68
N LEU A 575 -22.55 29.94 -0.65
CA LEU A 575 -21.70 30.26 0.50
C LEU A 575 -21.61 31.77 0.78
N GLN A 576 -21.81 32.63 -0.23
CA GLN A 576 -21.86 34.10 -0.01
C GLN A 576 -23.10 34.51 0.80
N GLU A 577 -24.18 33.74 0.74
CA GLU A 577 -25.44 33.97 1.45
C GLU A 577 -25.63 33.06 2.68
N GLU A 578 -24.65 32.20 2.97
CA GLU A 578 -24.67 31.33 4.12
C GLU A 578 -24.48 32.17 5.40
N LYS A 579 -25.19 31.77 6.47
CA LYS A 579 -25.10 32.39 7.80
C LYS A 579 -24.46 31.47 8.83
N ASN A 580 -24.49 30.15 8.60
CA ASN A 580 -23.88 29.17 9.47
C ASN A 580 -22.36 29.15 9.28
N LEU A 581 -21.63 29.71 10.25
CA LEU A 581 -20.17 29.83 10.22
C LEU A 581 -19.45 28.47 10.23
N HIS A 582 -20.06 27.40 10.77
CA HIS A 582 -19.48 26.06 10.70
C HIS A 582 -19.49 25.53 9.26
N VAL A 583 -20.61 25.68 8.54
CA VAL A 583 -20.70 25.27 7.12
C VAL A 583 -19.74 26.10 6.26
N ILE A 584 -19.70 27.42 6.47
CA ILE A 584 -18.77 28.31 5.74
C ILE A 584 -17.32 27.94 6.01
N SER A 585 -16.93 27.81 7.28
CA SER A 585 -15.54 27.50 7.64
C SER A 585 -15.12 26.15 7.07
N PHE A 586 -15.99 25.14 7.13
CA PHE A 586 -15.73 23.82 6.57
C PHE A 586 -15.53 23.88 5.05
N ALA A 587 -16.51 24.41 4.32
CA ALA A 587 -16.45 24.47 2.86
C ALA A 587 -15.31 25.35 2.35
N TYR A 588 -15.11 26.54 2.94
CA TYR A 588 -14.04 27.45 2.56
C TYR A 588 -12.65 26.86 2.82
N SER A 589 -12.44 26.21 3.98
CA SER A 589 -11.15 25.55 4.27
C SER A 589 -10.84 24.41 3.29
N TYR A 590 -11.85 23.61 2.93
CA TYR A 590 -11.69 22.57 1.93
C TYR A 590 -11.32 23.15 0.55
N LEU A 591 -12.13 24.08 0.03
CA LEU A 591 -11.89 24.75 -1.25
C LEU A 591 -10.48 25.37 -1.29
N LYS A 592 -10.08 26.02 -0.19
CA LYS A 592 -8.76 26.62 -0.05
C LYS A 592 -7.65 25.60 -0.13
N SER A 593 -7.76 24.49 0.58
CA SER A 593 -6.76 23.42 0.55
C SER A 593 -6.67 22.74 -0.82
N VAL A 594 -7.81 22.38 -1.44
CA VAL A 594 -7.85 21.77 -2.77
C VAL A 594 -7.38 22.73 -3.87
N SER A 595 -7.55 24.05 -3.70
CA SER A 595 -7.04 25.03 -4.68
C SER A 595 -5.52 25.03 -4.86
N ARG A 596 -4.80 24.34 -3.97
CA ARG A 596 -3.33 24.18 -3.97
C ARG A 596 -2.88 22.73 -4.23
N SER A 597 -3.83 21.84 -4.51
CA SER A 597 -3.59 20.43 -4.77
C SER A 597 -2.66 20.25 -5.97
N SER A 598 -1.69 19.35 -5.82
CA SER A 598 -0.69 19.00 -6.84
C SER A 598 -0.96 17.65 -7.51
N THR A 599 -1.95 16.89 -7.03
CA THR A 599 -2.28 15.57 -7.56
C THR A 599 -2.98 15.64 -8.93
N PRO A 600 -2.73 14.67 -9.84
CA PRO A 600 -3.26 14.71 -11.20
C PRO A 600 -4.79 14.78 -11.27
N ASN A 601 -5.50 13.94 -10.50
CA ASN A 601 -6.97 13.86 -10.51
C ASN A 601 -7.66 15.14 -10.00
N ASN A 602 -6.96 16.01 -9.28
CA ASN A 602 -7.49 17.26 -8.76
C ASN A 602 -7.17 18.47 -9.64
N HIS A 603 -6.44 18.32 -10.75
CA HIS A 603 -5.98 19.45 -11.56
C HIS A 603 -7.10 20.42 -11.99
N PHE A 604 -8.23 19.90 -12.48
CA PHE A 604 -9.36 20.73 -12.88
C PHE A 604 -10.13 21.29 -11.66
N LEU A 605 -10.30 20.46 -10.63
CA LEU A 605 -11.00 20.83 -9.41
C LEU A 605 -10.25 21.93 -8.64
N SER A 606 -8.93 21.88 -8.57
CA SER A 606 -8.09 22.89 -7.92
C SER A 606 -8.21 24.24 -8.59
N THR A 607 -8.29 24.26 -9.93
CA THR A 607 -8.57 25.48 -10.72
C THR A 607 -9.92 26.08 -10.35
N ALA A 608 -10.98 25.27 -10.31
CA ALA A 608 -12.30 25.73 -9.91
C ALA A 608 -12.35 26.25 -8.47
N CYS A 609 -11.71 25.53 -7.56
CA CYS A 609 -11.60 25.93 -6.16
C CYS A 609 -10.78 27.21 -5.99
N ASN A 610 -9.75 27.45 -6.80
CA ASN A 610 -8.96 28.67 -6.78
C ASN A 610 -9.82 29.91 -7.07
N VAL A 611 -10.73 29.82 -8.04
CA VAL A 611 -11.69 30.89 -8.34
C VAL A 611 -12.64 31.09 -7.17
N ALA A 612 -13.22 30.03 -6.63
CA ALA A 612 -14.11 30.10 -5.47
C ALA A 612 -13.44 30.77 -4.25
N VAL A 613 -12.19 30.42 -3.97
CA VAL A 613 -11.40 30.97 -2.86
C VAL A 613 -11.12 32.46 -3.05
N LYS A 614 -10.87 32.92 -4.28
CA LYS A 614 -10.70 34.36 -4.58
C LYS A 614 -11.99 35.15 -4.34
N ILE A 615 -13.16 34.55 -4.61
CA ILE A 615 -14.47 35.18 -4.37
C ILE A 615 -14.82 35.22 -2.87
N LEU A 616 -14.59 34.12 -2.15
CA LEU A 616 -14.98 33.96 -0.74
C LEU A 616 -13.94 34.53 0.24
N GLY A 617 -12.67 34.57 -0.17
CA GLY A 617 -11.53 34.94 0.66
C GLY A 617 -11.62 36.29 1.37
N PRO A 618 -12.06 37.38 0.70
CA PRO A 618 -12.20 38.69 1.35
C PRO A 618 -13.08 38.66 2.61
N ARG A 619 -14.09 37.79 2.66
CA ARG A 619 -15.04 37.70 3.78
C ARG A 619 -14.71 36.62 4.80
N TYR A 620 -14.16 35.49 4.35
CA TYR A 620 -14.06 34.27 5.18
C TYR A 620 -12.64 33.77 5.44
N SER A 621 -11.62 34.44 4.91
CA SER A 621 -10.20 34.03 5.07
C SER A 621 -9.68 33.99 6.50
N ARG A 622 -10.33 34.69 7.44
CA ARG A 622 -9.90 34.85 8.84
C ARG A 622 -10.64 33.96 9.85
N LEU A 623 -11.47 33.00 9.40
CA LEU A 623 -12.23 32.13 10.32
C LEU A 623 -11.29 31.19 11.09
N SER A 624 -11.33 31.25 12.43
CA SER A 624 -10.46 30.50 13.34
C SER A 624 -10.77 28.99 13.40
N TYR A 625 -9.99 28.24 14.18
CA TYR A 625 -10.13 26.79 14.38
C TYR A 625 -11.28 26.38 15.32
N HIS A 626 -11.97 27.33 15.94
CA HIS A 626 -13.16 27.04 16.76
C HIS A 626 -14.35 26.57 15.92
N TYR A 627 -14.35 26.87 14.62
CA TYR A 627 -15.34 26.38 13.65
C TYR A 627 -14.91 25.08 12.98
N SER A 628 -15.83 24.43 12.27
CA SER A 628 -15.55 23.20 11.52
C SER A 628 -14.46 23.43 10.46
N LYS A 629 -13.63 22.42 10.21
CA LYS A 629 -12.52 22.48 9.25
C LYS A 629 -12.46 21.24 8.37
N ALA A 630 -12.00 21.43 7.15
CA ALA A 630 -11.70 20.38 6.19
C ALA A 630 -10.38 20.74 5.49
N ILE A 631 -9.41 19.85 5.57
CA ILE A 631 -8.03 20.10 5.13
C ILE A 631 -7.63 18.97 4.19
N HIS A 632 -7.22 19.33 2.98
CA HIS A 632 -6.58 18.44 2.01
C HIS A 632 -5.08 18.78 1.93
N MET A 633 -4.22 17.78 2.13
CA MET A 633 -2.76 17.90 2.01
C MET A 633 -2.27 16.85 1.03
N ASP A 634 -1.52 17.25 0.01
CA ASP A 634 -0.97 16.30 -0.95
C ASP A 634 0.46 16.65 -1.38
N TRP A 635 1.09 15.66 -1.99
CA TRP A 635 2.25 15.82 -2.84
C TRP A 635 2.18 14.79 -3.96
N PHE A 636 2.70 15.13 -5.13
CA PHE A 636 2.83 14.23 -6.25
C PHE A 636 4.15 14.49 -6.98
N ASN A 637 4.85 13.42 -7.35
CA ASN A 637 6.06 13.50 -8.15
C ASN A 637 5.80 12.94 -9.55
N ASP A 638 6.03 13.76 -10.57
CA ASP A 638 5.78 13.38 -11.96
C ASP A 638 6.76 12.32 -12.47
N ASP A 639 8.02 12.31 -12.05
CA ASP A 639 9.03 11.33 -12.51
C ASP A 639 8.76 9.91 -11.96
N PHE A 640 8.23 9.81 -10.74
CA PHE A 640 7.85 8.52 -10.16
C PHE A 640 6.40 8.13 -10.48
N LEU A 641 5.55 9.07 -10.91
CA LEU A 641 4.08 8.93 -10.97
C LEU A 641 3.49 8.39 -9.66
N ILE A 642 4.04 8.86 -8.55
CA ILE A 642 3.66 8.48 -7.20
C ILE A 642 3.34 9.75 -6.41
N GLY A 643 2.35 9.65 -5.55
CA GLY A 643 2.01 10.70 -4.59
C GLY A 643 1.15 10.17 -3.46
N THR A 644 0.93 11.02 -2.47
CA THR A 644 -0.03 10.74 -1.40
C THR A 644 -0.89 11.96 -1.17
N ALA A 645 -2.15 11.74 -0.82
CA ALA A 645 -3.01 12.76 -0.26
C ALA A 645 -3.51 12.33 1.13
N THR A 646 -3.76 13.31 1.98
CA THR A 646 -4.36 13.11 3.30
C THR A 646 -5.41 14.18 3.51
N GLU A 647 -6.61 13.74 3.88
CA GLU A 647 -7.74 14.60 4.18
C GLU A 647 -8.12 14.47 5.66
N VAL A 648 -8.29 15.59 6.33
CA VAL A 648 -8.72 15.66 7.73
C VAL A 648 -9.96 16.53 7.80
N PHE A 649 -11.05 15.96 8.30
CA PHE A 649 -12.31 16.66 8.50
C PHE A 649 -12.68 16.69 9.97
N MET A 650 -13.03 17.88 10.45
CA MET A 650 -13.47 18.14 11.82
C MET A 650 -14.83 18.82 11.76
N LEU A 651 -15.87 18.07 12.11
CA LEU A 651 -17.25 18.54 12.10
C LEU A 651 -17.62 19.02 13.52
N ARG A 652 -18.10 20.24 13.61
CA ARG A 652 -18.58 20.87 14.85
C ARG A 652 -19.98 21.43 14.63
N SER A 653 -20.67 21.70 15.74
CA SER A 653 -21.94 22.42 15.74
C SER A 653 -21.89 23.58 16.71
N ALA A 654 -22.76 24.58 16.54
CA ALA A 654 -22.83 25.75 17.42
C ALA A 654 -23.08 25.41 18.90
N THR A 655 -23.59 24.21 19.18
CA THR A 655 -23.91 23.73 20.53
C THR A 655 -22.81 22.90 21.19
N ASN A 656 -21.70 22.60 20.50
CA ASN A 656 -20.70 21.63 20.97
C ASN A 656 -19.27 22.17 20.90
N ILE A 657 -18.59 22.24 22.05
CA ILE A 657 -17.17 22.61 22.14
C ILE A 657 -16.25 21.48 21.66
N PHE A 658 -16.69 20.22 21.76
CA PHE A 658 -15.97 19.08 21.20
C PHE A 658 -16.51 18.74 19.79
N PRO A 659 -15.65 18.38 18.81
CA PRO A 659 -16.11 17.93 17.50
C PRO A 659 -17.13 16.79 17.60
N THR A 660 -18.20 16.85 16.81
CA THR A 660 -19.16 15.75 16.69
C THR A 660 -18.55 14.57 15.97
N GLU A 661 -17.74 14.83 14.96
CA GLU A 661 -17.02 13.82 14.19
C GLU A 661 -15.66 14.35 13.74
N ILE A 662 -14.64 13.49 13.86
CA ILE A 662 -13.31 13.68 13.27
C ILE A 662 -13.07 12.50 12.37
N LEU A 663 -12.70 12.75 11.12
CA LEU A 663 -12.30 11.70 10.20
C LEU A 663 -11.00 12.07 9.48
N MET A 664 -10.16 11.05 9.26
CA MET A 664 -8.89 11.14 8.55
C MET A 664 -8.88 10.09 7.45
N LYS A 665 -8.60 10.51 6.22
CA LYS A 665 -8.58 9.69 5.01
C LYS A 665 -7.23 9.83 4.33
N GLY A 666 -6.60 8.72 3.95
CA GLY A 666 -5.36 8.71 3.16
C GLY A 666 -5.59 8.15 1.76
N GLU A 667 -4.88 8.68 0.77
CA GLU A 667 -4.88 8.19 -0.61
C GLU A 667 -3.44 8.00 -1.08
N PHE A 668 -3.20 6.91 -1.83
CA PHE A 668 -1.92 6.61 -2.48
C PHE A 668 -2.12 6.56 -3.98
N TYR A 669 -1.36 7.40 -4.68
CA TYR A 669 -1.36 7.49 -6.13
C TYR A 669 -0.19 6.68 -6.67
N PHE A 670 -0.45 5.78 -7.60
CA PHE A 670 0.58 4.97 -8.24
C PHE A 670 0.09 4.49 -9.61
N ILE A 671 0.89 4.68 -10.66
CA ILE A 671 0.67 4.05 -11.98
C ILE A 671 -0.76 4.27 -12.52
N GLY A 672 -1.21 5.53 -12.56
CA GLY A 672 -2.55 5.88 -13.05
C GLY A 672 -3.69 5.25 -12.25
N ARG A 673 -3.46 4.92 -10.98
CA ARG A 673 -4.45 4.39 -10.03
C ARG A 673 -4.37 5.14 -8.71
N ILE A 674 -5.50 5.16 -7.99
CA ILE A 674 -5.65 5.73 -6.65
C ILE A 674 -6.14 4.62 -5.73
N LEU A 675 -5.31 4.24 -4.77
CA LEU A 675 -5.69 3.34 -3.69
C LEU A 675 -6.01 4.19 -2.47
N GLN A 676 -7.24 4.07 -1.97
CA GLN A 676 -7.57 4.61 -0.66
C GLN A 676 -6.82 3.78 0.40
N LEU A 677 -6.06 4.46 1.26
CA LEU A 677 -5.34 3.82 2.36
C LEU A 677 -6.30 3.60 3.55
N MET A 678 -5.75 3.59 4.76
CA MET A 678 -6.55 3.51 5.97
C MET A 678 -7.31 4.82 6.20
N GLU A 679 -8.62 4.71 6.42
CA GLU A 679 -9.47 5.78 6.93
C GLU A 679 -9.82 5.48 8.38
N LEU A 680 -9.80 6.51 9.23
CA LEU A 680 -10.18 6.43 10.63
C LEU A 680 -11.21 7.51 10.92
N GLY A 681 -12.34 7.14 11.52
CA GLY A 681 -13.37 8.08 11.93
C GLY A 681 -13.78 7.85 13.37
N ILE A 682 -13.98 8.95 14.09
CA ILE A 682 -14.40 8.97 15.49
C ILE A 682 -15.57 9.94 15.62
N ARG A 683 -16.68 9.45 16.17
CA ARG A 683 -17.90 10.21 16.45
C ARG A 683 -18.13 10.29 17.95
N ALA A 684 -18.41 11.47 18.48
CA ALA A 684 -18.48 11.75 19.91
C ALA A 684 -19.85 12.30 20.36
N ASP A 685 -20.94 11.77 19.81
CA ASP A 685 -22.31 12.26 20.08
C ASP A 685 -22.66 12.29 21.57
N GLY A 686 -22.32 11.23 22.33
CA GLY A 686 -22.67 11.15 23.74
C GLY A 686 -21.81 12.05 24.65
N LEU A 687 -20.60 12.44 24.23
CA LEU A 687 -19.76 13.37 24.99
C LEU A 687 -20.31 14.80 25.01
N LYS A 688 -21.25 15.14 24.11
CA LYS A 688 -21.93 16.44 24.11
C LYS A 688 -22.52 16.76 25.49
N GLU A 689 -23.17 15.81 26.13
CA GLU A 689 -23.86 16.05 27.41
C GLU A 689 -22.89 16.32 28.56
N LEU A 690 -21.67 15.78 28.47
CA LEU A 690 -20.63 15.98 29.47
C LEU A 690 -20.01 17.39 29.39
N PHE A 691 -19.90 17.93 28.17
CA PHE A 691 -19.25 19.23 27.91
C PHE A 691 -20.23 20.36 27.54
N ALA A 692 -21.55 20.13 27.64
CA ALA A 692 -22.58 21.09 27.22
C ALA A 692 -22.49 22.45 27.93
N ASN A 693 -22.02 22.46 29.18
CA ASN A 693 -21.90 23.66 30.01
C ASN A 693 -20.51 24.31 29.95
N GLY A 694 -19.64 23.91 29.01
CA GLY A 694 -18.24 24.33 28.97
C GLY A 694 -17.34 23.54 29.90
N ILE A 695 -16.04 23.86 29.88
CA ILE A 695 -15.04 23.29 30.78
C ILE A 695 -14.61 24.40 31.75
N PRO A 696 -15.11 24.41 33.00
CA PRO A 696 -14.76 25.45 33.98
C PRO A 696 -13.25 25.48 34.24
N GLY A 697 -12.63 26.64 34.04
CA GLY A 697 -11.19 26.83 34.24
C GLY A 697 -10.30 26.47 33.02
N PHE A 698 -10.90 26.10 31.89
CA PHE A 698 -10.18 25.91 30.62
C PHE A 698 -9.85 27.25 29.97
N LYS A 699 -8.56 27.53 29.83
CA LYS A 699 -7.98 28.78 29.32
C LYS A 699 -7.64 28.71 27.83
N GLY A 700 -7.64 27.52 27.23
CA GLY A 700 -7.34 27.29 25.81
C GLY A 700 -5.84 27.28 25.48
N ASP A 701 -4.96 27.30 26.48
CA ASP A 701 -3.51 27.28 26.32
C ASP A 701 -2.93 25.86 26.25
N LEU A 702 -3.79 24.84 26.43
CA LEU A 702 -3.42 23.42 26.50
C LEU A 702 -2.37 23.14 27.59
N GLY A 703 -2.26 24.02 28.58
CA GLY A 703 -1.40 23.87 29.74
C GLY A 703 -1.94 22.87 30.75
N PHE A 704 -1.17 22.62 31.81
CA PHE A 704 -1.53 21.66 32.85
C PHE A 704 -2.87 21.97 33.53
N SER A 705 -3.20 23.27 33.71
CA SER A 705 -4.50 23.70 34.26
C SER A 705 -5.68 23.34 33.36
N ASP A 706 -5.51 23.40 32.04
CA ASP A 706 -6.54 23.03 31.07
C ASP A 706 -6.79 21.53 31.08
N PHE A 707 -5.71 20.74 31.18
CA PHE A 707 -5.80 19.30 31.33
C PHE A 707 -6.54 18.90 32.62
N GLN A 708 -6.26 19.59 33.73
CA GLN A 708 -6.95 19.37 35.01
C GLN A 708 -8.42 19.78 34.95
N ALA A 709 -8.75 20.88 34.26
CA ALA A 709 -10.12 21.32 34.03
C ALA A 709 -10.91 20.27 33.22
N VAL A 710 -10.32 19.72 32.15
CA VAL A 710 -10.91 18.63 31.35
C VAL A 710 -11.14 17.38 32.20
N LEU A 711 -10.13 16.96 32.99
CA LEU A 711 -10.24 15.81 33.89
C LEU A 711 -11.37 15.97 34.91
N ASN A 712 -11.55 17.16 35.47
CA ASN A 712 -12.60 17.43 36.43
C ASN A 712 -14.00 17.27 35.82
N VAL A 713 -14.20 17.64 34.56
CA VAL A 713 -15.47 17.41 33.85
C VAL A 713 -15.68 15.91 33.56
N LEU A 714 -14.62 15.20 33.15
CA LEU A 714 -14.66 13.75 32.90
C LEU A 714 -15.01 12.92 34.15
N LYS A 715 -14.79 13.44 35.37
CA LYS A 715 -15.24 12.78 36.61
C LYS A 715 -16.75 12.58 36.69
N ASN A 716 -17.53 13.43 36.01
CA ASN A 716 -19.00 13.40 36.00
C ASN A 716 -19.57 12.49 34.89
N TRP A 717 -18.82 11.48 34.44
CA TRP A 717 -19.23 10.54 33.39
C TRP A 717 -20.57 9.81 33.66
N GLU A 718 -21.03 9.78 34.91
CA GLU A 718 -22.33 9.22 35.29
C GLU A 718 -23.53 9.96 34.65
N VAL A 719 -23.33 11.21 34.21
CA VAL A 719 -24.33 12.04 33.51
C VAL A 719 -24.61 11.56 32.07
N LEU A 720 -23.71 10.75 31.48
CA LEU A 720 -23.84 10.29 30.09
C LEU A 720 -25.15 9.49 29.85
N PRO A 721 -25.72 9.52 28.64
CA PRO A 721 -26.95 8.80 28.29
C PRO A 721 -26.73 7.27 28.24
N ASN A 722 -27.76 6.48 28.56
CA ASN A 722 -27.71 5.00 28.49
C ASN A 722 -28.11 4.46 27.11
N ASP A 723 -28.92 5.20 26.38
CA ASP A 723 -29.55 4.84 25.10
C ASP A 723 -28.71 5.21 23.87
N LYS A 724 -27.59 5.95 24.07
CA LYS A 724 -26.72 6.43 22.99
C LYS A 724 -25.27 6.00 23.22
N PRO A 725 -24.51 5.73 22.13
CA PRO A 725 -23.08 5.55 22.25
C PRO A 725 -22.39 6.84 22.69
N VAL A 726 -21.42 6.71 23.60
CA VAL A 726 -20.58 7.80 24.08
C VAL A 726 -19.59 8.21 22.99
N LEU A 727 -18.97 7.19 22.39
CA LEU A 727 -18.05 7.30 21.26
C LEU A 727 -18.36 6.19 20.27
N SER A 728 -18.30 6.47 18.98
CA SER A 728 -18.26 5.44 17.94
C SER A 728 -16.96 5.61 17.16
N ALA A 729 -16.29 4.51 16.85
CA ALA A 729 -15.09 4.52 16.02
C ALA A 729 -15.26 3.55 14.86
N TYR A 730 -14.75 3.91 13.69
CA TYR A 730 -14.73 3.03 12.53
C TYR A 730 -13.38 3.11 11.82
N SER A 731 -13.03 2.02 11.12
CA SER A 731 -11.87 1.97 10.25
C SER A 731 -12.25 1.42 8.88
N ARG A 732 -11.68 2.03 7.85
CA ARG A 732 -11.81 1.58 6.46
C ARG A 732 -10.45 1.32 5.87
N ALA A 733 -10.34 0.32 5.00
CA ALA A 733 -9.16 0.02 4.22
C ALA A 733 -9.58 -0.07 2.76
N SER A 734 -8.87 0.61 1.84
CA SER A 734 -9.25 0.61 0.42
C SER A 734 -10.68 1.08 0.15
N GLY A 735 -11.13 2.06 0.95
CA GLY A 735 -12.49 2.62 0.92
C GLY A 735 -13.57 1.75 1.57
N GLN A 736 -13.24 0.49 1.89
CA GLN A 736 -14.13 -0.52 2.46
C GLN A 736 -14.08 -0.48 3.98
N GLU A 737 -15.23 -0.29 4.62
CA GLU A 737 -15.35 -0.35 6.07
C GLU A 737 -15.30 -1.80 6.55
N TRP A 738 -14.26 -2.16 7.31
CA TRP A 738 -14.05 -3.53 7.80
C TRP A 738 -14.35 -3.67 9.29
N PHE A 739 -14.39 -2.55 10.02
CA PHE A 739 -14.63 -2.51 11.45
C PHE A 739 -15.33 -1.22 11.88
N PHE A 740 -16.32 -1.34 12.74
CA PHE A 740 -16.81 -0.25 13.57
C PHE A 740 -17.25 -0.77 14.93
N ALA A 741 -17.12 0.06 15.95
CA ALA A 741 -17.52 -0.26 17.31
C ALA A 741 -18.06 0.97 18.04
N ASP A 742 -18.96 0.71 18.98
CA ASP A 742 -19.56 1.70 19.86
C ASP A 742 -19.09 1.50 21.29
N LEU A 743 -18.62 2.58 21.91
CA LEU A 743 -18.38 2.65 23.33
C LEU A 743 -19.65 3.17 24.01
N LYS A 744 -20.41 2.29 24.65
CA LYS A 744 -21.63 2.64 25.39
C LYS A 744 -21.31 2.96 26.85
N LYS A 745 -22.21 3.68 27.53
CA LYS A 745 -22.07 3.97 28.97
C LYS A 745 -21.93 2.71 29.80
N GLU A 746 -22.65 1.65 29.47
CA GLU A 746 -22.53 0.35 30.14
C GLU A 746 -21.11 -0.22 30.06
N THR A 747 -20.45 -0.14 28.90
CA THR A 747 -19.05 -0.56 28.73
C THR A 747 -18.13 0.26 29.63
N ILE A 748 -18.33 1.58 29.69
CA ILE A 748 -17.58 2.46 30.59
C ILE A 748 -17.90 2.12 32.06
N GLN A 749 -19.16 1.86 32.42
CA GLN A 749 -19.54 1.42 33.76
C GLN A 749 -18.87 0.10 34.13
N ASN A 750 -18.79 -0.84 33.20
CA ASN A 750 -18.15 -2.13 33.41
C ASN A 750 -16.65 -1.92 33.63
N ILE A 751 -15.97 -1.13 32.80
CA ILE A 751 -14.56 -0.75 32.96
C ILE A 751 -14.33 0.00 34.28
N VAL A 752 -15.16 0.99 34.61
CA VAL A 752 -15.01 1.83 35.80
C VAL A 752 -15.35 1.04 37.07
N LYS A 753 -16.39 0.20 37.09
CA LYS A 753 -16.68 -0.72 38.22
C LYS A 753 -15.52 -1.70 38.40
N PHE A 754 -14.99 -2.23 37.30
CA PHE A 754 -13.84 -3.13 37.26
C PHE A 754 -12.56 -2.50 37.83
N PHE A 755 -12.32 -1.20 37.62
CA PHE A 755 -11.19 -0.46 38.22
C PHE A 755 -11.49 0.14 39.61
N ARG A 756 -12.70 0.67 39.88
CA ARG A 756 -13.10 1.30 41.17
C ARG A 756 -13.34 0.29 42.29
N GLN A 757 -13.95 -0.86 41.99
CA GLN A 757 -14.25 -1.86 43.03
C GLN A 757 -13.05 -2.71 43.41
N SER A 758 -11.87 -2.49 42.80
CA SER A 758 -10.68 -3.30 43.04
C SER A 758 -11.01 -4.79 42.87
N ALA A 759 -11.16 -5.22 41.61
CA ALA A 759 -11.76 -6.51 41.21
C ALA A 759 -11.57 -7.61 42.28
N SER A 760 -12.68 -8.07 42.84
CA SER A 760 -12.67 -9.05 43.92
C SER A 760 -12.11 -10.39 43.43
N LYS A 761 -11.64 -11.18 44.39
CA LYS A 761 -11.18 -12.55 44.17
C LYS A 761 -12.24 -13.34 43.38
N GLY A 762 -11.85 -13.84 42.20
CA GLY A 762 -12.74 -14.55 41.25
C GLY A 762 -13.09 -13.79 39.96
N SER A 763 -12.67 -12.54 39.81
CA SER A 763 -12.82 -11.77 38.56
C SER A 763 -11.77 -12.14 37.49
N PHE A 764 -12.02 -11.79 36.22
CA PHE A 764 -11.09 -12.02 35.10
C PHE A 764 -9.72 -11.34 35.30
N LEU A 765 -9.67 -10.09 35.77
CA LEU A 765 -8.38 -9.42 36.08
C LEU A 765 -7.66 -10.07 37.25
N TRP A 766 -8.39 -10.49 38.27
CA TRP A 766 -7.80 -11.20 39.38
C TRP A 766 -7.13 -12.49 38.87
N ALA A 767 -7.82 -13.26 38.03
CA ALA A 767 -7.25 -14.43 37.37
C ALA A 767 -6.06 -14.07 36.46
N ALA A 768 -6.12 -12.96 35.72
CA ALA A 768 -5.01 -12.51 34.88
C ALA A 768 -3.77 -12.13 35.72
N ILE A 769 -3.96 -11.47 36.86
CA ILE A 769 -2.89 -11.11 37.79
C ILE A 769 -2.36 -12.34 38.52
N GLU A 770 -3.23 -13.26 38.96
CA GLU A 770 -2.81 -14.55 39.52
C GLU A 770 -1.99 -15.36 38.50
N ASN A 771 -2.41 -15.38 37.24
CA ASN A 771 -1.66 -16.01 36.16
C ASN A 771 -0.32 -15.30 35.95
N LEU A 772 -0.29 -13.96 35.96
CA LEU A 772 0.95 -13.19 35.89
C LEU A 772 1.88 -13.49 37.08
N GLN A 773 1.33 -13.73 38.28
CA GLN A 773 2.10 -14.14 39.46
C GLN A 773 2.63 -15.58 39.35
N LYS A 774 1.88 -16.48 38.70
CA LYS A 774 2.31 -17.85 38.38
C LYS A 774 3.31 -17.90 37.21
N GLY A 775 3.36 -16.83 36.42
CA GLY A 775 4.13 -16.70 35.19
C GLY A 775 3.26 -16.99 33.96
N VAL A 776 3.28 -16.05 33.02
CA VAL A 776 2.58 -16.16 31.73
C VAL A 776 3.61 -16.27 30.62
N SER A 777 3.39 -17.23 29.72
CA SER A 777 4.05 -17.30 28.42
C SER A 777 2.97 -17.24 27.35
N TRP A 778 3.07 -16.27 26.45
CA TRP A 778 2.12 -16.05 25.38
C TRP A 778 2.87 -15.73 24.10
N HIS A 779 2.49 -16.36 22.99
CA HIS A 779 3.03 -16.02 21.68
C HIS A 779 1.93 -16.04 20.64
N ARG A 780 2.08 -15.21 19.61
CA ARG A 780 1.15 -15.12 18.49
C ARG A 780 1.89 -14.75 17.22
N THR A 781 1.63 -15.53 16.19
CA THR A 781 2.07 -15.31 14.81
C THR A 781 0.87 -15.03 13.92
N LYS A 782 1.07 -14.19 12.91
CA LYS A 782 0.07 -13.96 11.85
C LYS A 782 0.77 -13.74 10.50
N PRO A 783 0.79 -14.74 9.61
CA PRO A 783 1.11 -14.53 8.20
C PRO A 783 -0.04 -13.80 7.52
N PHE A 784 0.27 -12.95 6.55
CA PHE A 784 -0.74 -12.19 5.83
C PHE A 784 -0.24 -11.73 4.45
N LEU A 785 -0.89 -12.21 3.39
CA LEU A 785 -0.72 -11.70 2.04
C LEU A 785 -1.54 -10.42 1.88
N ILE A 786 -0.87 -9.27 1.94
CA ILE A 786 -1.53 -7.95 1.92
C ILE A 786 -1.91 -7.54 0.49
N VAL A 787 -1.02 -7.82 -0.46
CA VAL A 787 -1.22 -7.45 -1.87
C VAL A 787 -0.89 -8.65 -2.76
N GLU A 788 -1.84 -9.06 -3.59
CA GLU A 788 -1.62 -9.86 -4.79
C GLU A 788 -2.27 -9.12 -5.95
N VAL A 789 -1.46 -8.46 -6.77
CA VAL A 789 -1.92 -7.76 -7.97
C VAL A 789 -1.31 -8.42 -9.17
N ARG A 790 -2.14 -8.78 -10.15
CA ARG A 790 -1.70 -9.54 -11.32
C ARG A 790 -2.33 -8.99 -12.59
N TYR A 791 -1.52 -8.84 -13.62
CA TYR A 791 -1.93 -8.48 -14.95
C TYR A 791 -1.41 -9.53 -15.92
N PHE A 792 -2.31 -10.07 -16.74
CA PHE A 792 -1.99 -11.07 -17.76
C PHE A 792 -2.27 -10.51 -19.14
N GLN A 793 -1.42 -10.79 -20.11
CA GLN A 793 -1.63 -10.49 -21.53
C GLN A 793 -1.15 -11.68 -22.38
N ALA A 794 -1.90 -12.01 -23.42
CA ALA A 794 -1.43 -12.99 -24.41
C ALA A 794 -0.26 -12.43 -25.24
N THR A 795 0.75 -13.26 -25.52
CA THR A 795 1.81 -12.95 -26.48
C THR A 795 1.55 -13.62 -27.83
N ILE A 796 2.22 -13.15 -28.88
CA ILE A 796 2.18 -13.68 -30.24
C ILE A 796 2.65 -15.15 -30.32
N LEU A 797 3.42 -15.62 -29.33
CA LEU A 797 3.87 -17.01 -29.24
C LEU A 797 2.81 -17.95 -28.63
N GLY A 798 1.71 -17.40 -28.12
CA GLY A 798 0.75 -18.19 -27.34
C GLY A 798 1.24 -18.51 -25.93
N LEU A 799 2.05 -17.62 -25.35
CA LEU A 799 2.47 -17.67 -23.95
C LEU A 799 1.84 -16.53 -23.15
N PRO A 800 1.43 -16.76 -21.89
CA PRO A 800 0.90 -15.71 -21.02
C PRO A 800 2.03 -14.87 -20.44
N LEU A 801 2.05 -13.59 -20.79
CA LEU A 801 2.87 -12.59 -20.12
C LEU A 801 2.18 -12.15 -18.84
N GLU A 802 2.92 -12.16 -17.72
CA GLU A 802 2.45 -11.74 -16.41
C GLU A 802 3.28 -10.58 -15.85
N ILE A 803 2.59 -9.54 -15.39
CA ILE A 803 3.12 -8.55 -14.45
C ILE A 803 2.42 -8.76 -13.12
N SER A 804 3.18 -9.05 -12.07
CA SER A 804 2.58 -9.32 -10.76
C SER A 804 3.36 -8.73 -9.60
N LYS A 805 2.63 -8.30 -8.58
CA LYS A 805 3.15 -7.74 -7.33
C LYS A 805 2.61 -8.54 -6.16
N TYR A 806 3.51 -8.98 -5.28
CA TYR A 806 3.17 -9.69 -4.06
C TYR A 806 3.78 -8.95 -2.88
N TYR A 807 2.98 -8.70 -1.84
CA TYR A 807 3.43 -8.11 -0.58
C TYR A 807 2.94 -8.97 0.58
N GLU A 808 3.86 -9.74 1.15
CA GLU A 808 3.63 -10.69 2.23
C GLU A 808 4.22 -10.15 3.53
N THR A 809 3.57 -10.44 4.65
CA THR A 809 4.14 -10.17 5.97
C THR A 809 3.94 -11.35 6.91
N ILE A 810 4.96 -11.68 7.68
CA ILE A 810 4.86 -12.59 8.83
C ILE A 810 5.09 -11.75 10.08
N ASN A 811 4.06 -11.59 10.91
CA ASN A 811 4.13 -10.83 12.15
C ASN A 811 4.22 -11.78 13.34
N GLY A 812 5.05 -11.46 14.32
CA GLY A 812 5.23 -12.28 15.50
C GLY A 812 5.41 -11.45 16.76
N ILE A 813 4.76 -11.89 17.83
CA ILE A 813 4.97 -11.39 19.18
C ILE A 813 5.06 -12.58 20.14
N SER A 814 6.06 -12.57 21.02
CA SER A 814 6.19 -13.50 22.13
C SER A 814 6.48 -12.73 23.41
N VAL A 815 5.84 -13.11 24.50
CA VAL A 815 5.90 -12.44 25.79
C VAL A 815 5.97 -13.49 26.89
N ASN A 816 7.04 -13.45 27.66
CA ASN A 816 7.14 -14.10 28.96
C ASN A 816 7.12 -12.99 30.02
N ALA A 817 6.27 -13.15 31.03
CA ALA A 817 6.16 -12.20 32.10
C ALA A 817 5.80 -12.87 33.42
N THR A 818 6.49 -12.49 34.49
CA THR A 818 6.20 -12.92 35.86
C THR A 818 6.17 -11.69 36.77
N ALA A 819 5.17 -11.60 37.65
CA ALA A 819 5.05 -10.50 38.61
C ALA A 819 5.07 -11.02 40.05
N SER A 820 5.78 -10.32 40.93
CA SER A 820 5.69 -10.49 42.37
C SER A 820 5.17 -9.20 42.99
N ILE A 821 4.26 -9.33 43.96
CA ILE A 821 3.55 -8.21 44.57
C ILE A 821 3.71 -8.34 46.07
N ASN A 822 4.21 -7.28 46.72
CA ASN A 822 4.44 -7.23 48.16
C ASN A 822 3.77 -5.99 48.79
N PRO A 823 2.90 -6.14 49.80
CA PRO A 823 2.39 -7.39 50.37
C PRO A 823 1.49 -8.18 49.39
N PRO A 824 1.35 -9.52 49.55
CA PRO A 824 0.49 -10.33 48.69
C PRO A 824 -0.96 -9.84 48.68
N LEU A 825 -1.58 -9.86 47.50
CA LEU A 825 -2.98 -9.47 47.33
C LEU A 825 -3.90 -10.37 48.15
N THR A 826 -4.80 -9.76 48.93
CA THR A 826 -5.72 -10.50 49.82
C THR A 826 -7.14 -10.61 49.23
N GLU A 827 -7.77 -9.48 48.88
CA GLU A 827 -9.15 -9.47 48.37
C GLU A 827 -9.45 -8.44 47.27
N ARG A 828 -8.59 -7.43 47.08
CA ARG A 828 -8.88 -6.24 46.28
C ARG A 828 -7.68 -5.80 45.44
N LEU A 829 -7.84 -5.69 44.13
CA LEU A 829 -6.78 -5.20 43.22
C LEU A 829 -6.32 -3.76 43.46
N GLY A 830 -7.08 -2.94 44.20
CA GLY A 830 -6.70 -1.58 44.55
C GLY A 830 -5.45 -1.51 45.43
N GLN A 831 -5.12 -2.63 46.10
CA GLN A 831 -3.87 -2.81 46.85
C GLN A 831 -2.64 -2.71 45.93
N LEU A 832 -2.77 -2.90 44.61
CA LEU A 832 -1.66 -2.72 43.65
C LEU A 832 -1.11 -1.29 43.66
N PHE A 833 -1.94 -0.27 43.86
CA PHE A 833 -1.50 1.13 43.84
C PHE A 833 -0.58 1.48 45.02
N THR A 834 -0.65 0.72 46.11
CA THR A 834 0.15 0.91 47.32
C THR A 834 1.22 -0.15 47.53
N SER A 835 1.26 -1.19 46.68
CA SER A 835 2.20 -2.31 46.79
C SER A 835 3.52 -2.05 46.04
N ASP A 836 4.57 -2.75 46.46
CA ASP A 836 5.80 -2.89 45.68
C ASP A 836 5.61 -4.02 44.66
N ILE A 837 5.59 -3.68 43.38
CA ILE A 837 5.41 -4.63 42.26
C ILE A 837 6.77 -4.85 41.62
N SER A 838 7.26 -6.10 41.56
CA SER A 838 8.42 -6.46 40.76
C SER A 838 7.98 -7.33 39.58
N LEU A 839 8.24 -6.88 38.36
CA LEU A 839 7.89 -7.55 37.11
C LEU A 839 9.18 -8.00 36.42
N GLU A 840 9.31 -9.27 36.09
CA GLU A 840 10.34 -9.77 35.18
C GLU A 840 9.69 -10.09 33.83
N THR A 841 10.25 -9.57 32.75
CA THR A 841 9.75 -9.86 31.41
C THR A 841 10.87 -10.03 30.39
N ASP A 842 10.67 -10.99 29.50
CA ASP A 842 11.43 -11.20 28.29
C ASP A 842 10.49 -11.53 27.14
N GLY A 843 10.89 -11.21 25.92
CA GLY A 843 10.04 -11.44 24.76
C GLY A 843 10.64 -10.92 23.48
N PHE A 844 9.82 -10.98 22.44
CA PHE A 844 10.17 -10.57 21.09
C PHE A 844 8.97 -9.94 20.40
N ILE A 845 9.20 -8.88 19.64
CA ILE A 845 8.26 -8.36 18.66
C ILE A 845 9.00 -8.14 17.35
N GLY A 846 8.41 -8.58 16.25
CA GLY A 846 9.06 -8.46 14.96
C GLY A 846 8.15 -8.86 13.82
N TYR A 847 8.64 -8.60 12.62
CA TYR A 847 8.01 -9.03 11.40
C TYR A 847 9.04 -9.27 10.30
N THR A 848 8.69 -10.07 9.31
CA THR A 848 9.37 -10.09 8.01
C THR A 848 8.40 -9.66 6.94
N LYS A 849 8.75 -8.61 6.19
CA LYS A 849 7.99 -8.16 5.03
C LYS A 849 8.74 -8.50 3.76
N ASP A 850 8.06 -9.13 2.83
CA ASP A 850 8.60 -9.46 1.52
C ASP A 850 7.79 -8.79 0.42
N PHE A 851 8.49 -8.20 -0.54
CA PHE A 851 7.90 -7.60 -1.71
C PHE A 851 8.54 -8.17 -2.97
N TRP A 852 7.72 -8.75 -3.84
CA TRP A 852 8.14 -9.26 -5.14
C TRP A 852 7.41 -8.53 -6.25
N LEU A 853 8.15 -8.21 -7.31
CA LEU A 853 7.61 -7.79 -8.59
C LEU A 853 8.18 -8.70 -9.67
N TYR A 854 7.29 -9.37 -10.40
CA TYR A 854 7.65 -10.24 -11.51
C TYR A 854 7.15 -9.66 -12.82
N TYR A 855 7.98 -9.75 -13.85
CA TYR A 855 7.65 -9.43 -15.23
C TYR A 855 8.22 -10.50 -16.16
N GLY A 856 7.35 -11.39 -16.68
CA GLY A 856 7.81 -12.58 -17.38
C GLY A 856 6.69 -13.47 -17.91
N ILE A 857 7.05 -14.57 -18.57
CA ILE A 857 6.14 -15.66 -18.88
C ILE A 857 5.93 -16.52 -17.63
N ASN A 858 4.69 -16.86 -17.29
CA ASN A 858 4.36 -17.75 -16.19
C ASN A 858 3.36 -18.83 -16.63
N THR A 859 3.80 -20.09 -16.63
CA THR A 859 2.97 -21.26 -16.99
C THR A 859 3.15 -22.36 -15.94
N GLU A 860 2.33 -23.41 -16.01
CA GLU A 860 2.49 -24.63 -15.22
C GLU A 860 3.74 -25.45 -15.59
N LEU A 861 4.37 -25.12 -16.73
CA LEU A 861 5.51 -25.85 -17.30
C LEU A 861 6.84 -25.16 -17.03
N PHE A 862 6.89 -23.84 -17.18
CA PHE A 862 8.08 -23.03 -17.00
C PHE A 862 7.76 -21.56 -16.68
N GLN A 863 8.74 -20.89 -16.09
CA GLN A 863 8.74 -19.45 -15.82
C GLN A 863 10.02 -18.84 -16.38
N CYS A 864 9.93 -17.69 -17.05
CA CYS A 864 11.10 -16.91 -17.43
C CYS A 864 10.79 -15.41 -17.41
N GLY A 865 11.67 -14.59 -16.83
CA GLY A 865 11.44 -13.15 -16.76
C GLY A 865 12.42 -12.39 -15.87
N SER A 866 12.02 -11.18 -15.49
CA SER A 866 12.69 -10.34 -14.50
C SER A 866 11.95 -10.38 -13.17
N GLU A 867 12.67 -10.61 -12.07
CA GLU A 867 12.14 -10.62 -10.70
C GLU A 867 12.87 -9.59 -9.83
N PHE A 868 12.15 -8.59 -9.33
CA PHE A 868 12.60 -7.78 -8.21
C PHE A 868 12.16 -8.44 -6.91
N LYS A 869 13.08 -8.56 -5.96
CA LYS A 869 12.84 -9.12 -4.63
C LYS A 869 13.38 -8.15 -3.59
N ALA A 870 12.54 -7.78 -2.62
CA ALA A 870 12.92 -7.01 -1.44
C ALA A 870 12.43 -7.70 -0.17
N LYS A 871 13.29 -7.75 0.84
CA LYS A 871 13.05 -8.38 2.15
C LYS A 871 13.41 -7.42 3.27
N THR A 872 12.51 -7.23 4.22
CA THR A 872 12.64 -6.25 5.31
C THR A 872 12.26 -6.88 6.67
N PRO A 873 13.19 -7.59 7.33
CA PRO A 873 12.96 -8.10 8.67
C PRO A 873 13.19 -7.02 9.73
N ILE A 874 12.31 -7.00 10.73
CA ILE A 874 12.46 -6.28 11.99
C ILE A 874 12.41 -7.29 13.12
N ALA A 875 13.36 -7.20 14.04
CA ALA A 875 13.50 -8.09 15.18
C ALA A 875 13.87 -7.29 16.43
N ILE A 876 12.92 -7.15 17.36
CA ILE A 876 13.11 -6.39 18.60
C ILE A 876 12.92 -7.34 19.78
N PRO A 877 14.00 -8.00 20.24
CA PRO A 877 13.98 -8.74 21.50
C PRO A 877 14.03 -7.76 22.68
N TRP A 878 13.34 -8.08 23.78
CA TRP A 878 13.50 -7.37 25.05
C TRP A 878 13.72 -8.34 26.20
N LYS A 879 14.42 -7.85 27.22
CA LYS A 879 14.51 -8.49 28.53
C LYS A 879 14.77 -7.41 29.58
N PHE A 880 13.89 -7.25 30.54
CA PHE A 880 14.09 -6.33 31.65
C PHE A 880 13.32 -6.76 32.90
N SER A 881 13.78 -6.29 34.05
CA SER A 881 13.03 -6.37 35.30
C SER A 881 12.62 -4.96 35.74
N ALA A 882 11.35 -4.75 36.01
CA ALA A 882 10.80 -3.50 36.53
C ALA A 882 10.48 -3.62 38.02
N LYS A 883 10.73 -2.56 38.79
CA LYS A 883 10.14 -2.37 40.12
C LYS A 883 9.29 -1.12 40.10
N ILE A 884 8.03 -1.26 40.45
CA ILE A 884 7.02 -0.22 40.33
C ILE A 884 6.38 -0.03 41.71
N ASN A 885 6.45 1.19 42.23
CA ASN A 885 5.64 1.61 43.37
C ASN A 885 4.97 2.94 43.03
N ILE A 886 3.66 2.88 42.78
CA ILE A 886 2.87 4.03 42.35
C ILE A 886 2.74 5.05 43.50
N ALA A 887 2.49 4.60 44.74
CA ALA A 887 2.38 5.46 45.91
C ALA A 887 3.67 6.24 46.21
N LYS A 888 4.83 5.61 46.03
CA LYS A 888 6.16 6.23 46.19
C LYS A 888 6.60 7.00 44.93
N LYS A 889 5.81 6.99 43.85
CA LYS A 889 6.14 7.53 42.51
C LYS A 889 7.53 7.09 42.05
N LYS A 890 7.86 5.83 42.33
CA LYS A 890 9.17 5.22 42.09
C LYS A 890 9.05 4.14 41.01
N PHE A 891 9.80 4.31 39.94
CA PHE A 891 9.84 3.39 38.81
C PHE A 891 11.29 3.04 38.50
N GLU A 892 11.65 1.77 38.66
CA GLU A 892 12.97 1.25 38.33
C GLU A 892 12.85 0.27 37.17
N LEU A 893 13.71 0.38 36.17
CA LEU A 893 13.85 -0.57 35.07
C LEU A 893 15.30 -1.05 35.03
N ASN A 894 15.52 -2.36 35.10
CA ASN A 894 16.84 -2.94 34.98
C ASN A 894 16.92 -3.78 33.71
N PHE A 895 17.85 -3.44 32.83
CA PHE A 895 18.18 -4.20 31.63
C PHE A 895 19.47 -4.99 31.86
N PRO A 896 19.57 -6.22 31.34
CA PRO A 896 20.84 -6.94 31.30
C PRO A 896 21.82 -6.24 30.33
N PRO A 897 23.14 -6.44 30.49
CA PRO A 897 24.13 -5.91 29.57
C PRO A 897 23.96 -6.53 28.19
N CYS A 898 24.28 -5.76 27.15
CA CYS A 898 24.32 -6.26 25.79
C CYS A 898 25.49 -7.25 25.64
N LYS A 899 25.18 -8.53 25.45
CA LYS A 899 26.20 -9.61 25.30
C LYS A 899 26.34 -10.13 23.87
N LYS A 900 25.34 -9.90 23.02
CA LYS A 900 25.26 -10.46 21.68
C LYS A 900 24.85 -9.37 20.70
N GLU A 901 25.41 -9.45 19.50
CA GLU A 901 24.96 -8.66 18.36
C GLU A 901 23.59 -9.15 17.90
N PHE A 902 22.69 -8.23 17.56
CA PHE A 902 21.42 -8.53 16.89
C PHE A 902 21.04 -7.42 15.91
N ASN A 903 20.35 -7.81 14.83
CA ASN A 903 19.83 -6.89 13.82
C ASN A 903 18.47 -6.35 14.27
N LEU A 904 18.33 -5.02 14.38
CA LEU A 904 17.05 -4.38 14.72
C LEU A 904 16.14 -4.31 13.48
N LEU A 905 16.72 -3.90 12.36
CA LEU A 905 16.07 -3.74 11.05
C LEU A 905 17.13 -4.05 9.99
N SER A 906 16.73 -4.75 8.93
CA SER A 906 17.48 -4.73 7.69
C SER A 906 16.56 -4.62 6.48
N LEU A 907 17.05 -4.05 5.40
CA LEU A 907 16.43 -4.02 4.09
C LEU A 907 17.43 -4.62 3.10
N SER A 908 17.01 -5.64 2.35
CA SER A 908 17.77 -6.16 1.23
C SER A 908 16.91 -6.19 -0.03
N SER A 909 17.42 -5.72 -1.16
CA SER A 909 16.73 -5.84 -2.45
C SER A 909 17.67 -6.06 -3.63
N ASN A 910 17.19 -6.77 -4.66
CA ASN A 910 17.90 -6.93 -5.92
C ASN A 910 16.92 -7.30 -7.07
N VAL A 911 17.39 -7.18 -8.30
CA VAL A 911 16.68 -7.59 -9.53
C VAL A 911 17.42 -8.75 -10.18
N TYR A 912 16.69 -9.77 -10.61
CA TYR A 912 17.23 -10.99 -11.17
C TYR A 912 16.60 -11.30 -12.52
N ALA A 913 17.40 -11.84 -13.44
CA ALA A 913 16.90 -12.65 -14.55
C ALA A 913 16.62 -14.06 -14.03
N VAL A 914 15.40 -14.55 -14.19
CA VAL A 914 14.95 -15.84 -13.64
C VAL A 914 14.49 -16.79 -14.75
N SER A 915 14.86 -18.06 -14.63
CA SER A 915 14.34 -19.15 -15.46
C SER A 915 14.09 -20.39 -14.58
N ARG A 916 12.89 -20.95 -14.62
CA ARG A 916 12.46 -22.13 -13.83
C ARG A 916 11.67 -23.09 -14.70
N ASN A 917 11.78 -24.40 -14.45
CA ASN A 917 10.99 -25.41 -15.14
C ASN A 917 10.49 -26.49 -14.18
N ILE A 918 9.32 -27.07 -14.46
CA ILE A 918 8.62 -27.97 -13.55
C ILE A 918 9.27 -29.36 -13.42
N GLU A 919 10.09 -29.75 -14.40
CA GLU A 919 10.81 -31.04 -14.39
C GLU A 919 12.05 -31.00 -13.49
N GLU A 920 12.58 -29.80 -13.24
CA GLU A 920 13.77 -29.56 -12.43
C GLU A 920 13.57 -28.31 -11.53
N PRO A 921 12.57 -28.32 -10.62
CA PRO A 921 12.20 -27.16 -9.83
C PRO A 921 13.31 -26.72 -8.85
N ASP A 922 14.18 -27.64 -8.44
CA ASP A 922 15.33 -27.36 -7.55
C ASP A 922 16.55 -26.74 -8.29
N LEU A 923 16.52 -26.68 -9.63
CA LEU A 923 17.58 -26.08 -10.46
C LEU A 923 17.16 -24.70 -10.98
N ASP A 924 16.61 -23.85 -10.10
CA ASP A 924 16.20 -22.49 -10.48
C ASP A 924 17.42 -21.65 -10.92
N LYS A 925 17.36 -21.10 -12.14
CA LYS A 925 18.40 -20.21 -12.65
C LYS A 925 18.04 -18.79 -12.27
N ARG A 926 18.87 -18.17 -11.41
CA ARG A 926 18.67 -16.80 -10.92
C ARG A 926 19.98 -16.02 -11.02
N THR A 927 20.11 -15.18 -12.03
CA THR A 927 21.29 -14.33 -12.24
C THR A 927 20.97 -12.88 -11.87
N PRO A 928 21.73 -12.22 -10.99
CA PRO A 928 21.57 -10.78 -10.75
C PRO A 928 21.60 -10.00 -12.07
N MET A 929 20.65 -9.09 -12.28
CA MET A 929 20.55 -8.33 -13.52
C MET A 929 21.79 -7.49 -13.79
N ILE A 930 22.41 -6.97 -12.72
CA ILE A 930 23.74 -6.36 -12.74
C ILE A 930 24.74 -7.42 -12.24
N PRO A 931 25.64 -7.94 -13.10
CA PRO A 931 26.62 -8.94 -12.71
C PRO A 931 27.62 -8.42 -11.67
N ASP A 932 28.08 -9.30 -10.76
CA ASP A 932 29.15 -8.96 -9.82
C ASP A 932 30.49 -8.82 -10.57
N SER A 933 31.30 -7.82 -10.18
CA SER A 933 32.58 -7.46 -10.84
C SER A 933 33.70 -8.52 -10.72
N ASN A 934 33.50 -9.61 -9.99
CA ASN A 934 34.56 -10.59 -9.67
C ASN A 934 34.78 -11.66 -10.75
N ASP A 935 33.96 -11.71 -11.81
CA ASP A 935 34.16 -12.64 -12.94
C ASP A 935 35.16 -12.13 -14.01
N GLU A 936 35.87 -11.05 -13.73
CA GLU A 936 36.87 -10.46 -14.63
C GLU A 936 38.23 -11.20 -14.58
N VAL A 937 38.28 -12.44 -15.07
CA VAL A 937 39.57 -13.02 -15.53
C VAL A 937 39.84 -12.51 -16.94
N PHE A 938 40.46 -11.34 -17.05
CA PHE A 938 41.05 -10.87 -18.31
C PHE A 938 42.20 -11.81 -18.73
N GLN A 939 41.93 -12.74 -19.66
CA GLN A 939 43.00 -13.34 -20.46
C GLN A 939 43.56 -12.27 -21.41
N LYS A 940 44.53 -11.48 -20.94
CA LYS A 940 45.33 -10.61 -21.81
C LYS A 940 46.30 -11.46 -22.64
N GLY A 941 45.96 -11.67 -23.91
CA GLY A 941 46.96 -11.98 -24.94
C GLY A 941 47.89 -10.78 -25.17
N PRO A 942 49.16 -10.99 -25.55
CA PRO A 942 50.16 -9.93 -25.58
C PRO A 942 50.14 -9.22 -26.93
N THR A 943 49.74 -7.94 -26.99
CA THR A 943 50.26 -7.02 -28.01
C THR A 943 50.03 -5.55 -27.64
N VAL A 944 51.17 -4.90 -27.36
CA VAL A 944 51.60 -3.51 -27.66
C VAL A 944 50.61 -2.36 -27.44
N GLU A 945 50.94 -1.56 -26.42
CA GLU A 945 50.38 -0.24 -26.13
C GLU A 945 50.80 0.80 -27.18
N THR A 946 49.82 1.52 -27.72
CA THR A 946 50.02 2.89 -28.19
C THR A 946 48.92 3.77 -27.60
N ALA A 947 49.33 4.70 -26.74
CA ALA A 947 48.49 5.71 -26.12
C ALA A 947 48.26 6.87 -27.09
N GLN A 948 47.00 7.25 -27.33
CA GLN A 948 46.46 8.59 -26.99
C GLN A 948 45.05 8.82 -27.59
N THR A 949 44.11 9.10 -26.66
CA THR A 949 42.91 9.97 -26.76
C THR A 949 41.84 9.70 -27.80
N ASP A 950 40.74 9.06 -27.38
CA ASP A 950 39.51 9.80 -27.02
C ASP A 950 38.68 9.00 -26.00
N GLN A 951 38.06 9.74 -25.08
CA GLN A 951 37.32 9.23 -23.91
C GLN A 951 36.12 8.37 -24.31
N ILE A 952 36.27 7.05 -24.33
CA ILE A 952 35.17 6.15 -24.03
C ILE A 952 35.01 6.18 -22.52
N LEU A 953 34.03 6.96 -22.03
CA LEU A 953 33.52 6.90 -20.66
C LEU A 953 33.31 5.43 -20.28
N THR A 954 34.20 4.91 -19.46
CA THR A 954 34.08 3.58 -18.85
C THR A 954 32.75 3.50 -18.09
N GLN A 955 31.85 2.62 -18.54
CA GLN A 955 30.69 2.13 -17.78
C GLN A 955 31.19 1.69 -16.40
N GLY A 956 30.98 2.53 -15.39
CA GLY A 956 31.49 2.31 -14.04
C GLY A 956 30.41 1.73 -13.15
N ASN A 957 30.55 0.46 -12.77
CA ASN A 957 29.79 -0.11 -11.66
C ASN A 957 30.10 0.72 -10.40
N TRP A 958 29.07 1.36 -9.82
CA TRP A 958 29.18 2.11 -8.59
C TRP A 958 28.92 1.18 -7.42
N THR A 959 29.92 1.00 -6.56
CA THR A 959 29.81 0.22 -5.34
C THR A 959 30.12 1.12 -4.15
N GLN A 960 29.20 1.21 -3.19
CA GLN A 960 29.41 1.92 -1.95
C GLN A 960 29.11 0.98 -0.78
N LYS A 961 30.13 0.71 0.02
CA LYS A 961 30.03 -0.10 1.23
C LYS A 961 30.66 0.65 2.39
N ASP A 962 29.89 0.85 3.45
CA ASP A 962 30.35 1.58 4.63
C ASP A 962 29.62 1.10 5.89
N LYS A 963 30.21 1.39 7.04
CA LYS A 963 29.71 1.04 8.35
C LYS A 963 29.94 2.22 9.30
N MET A 964 28.84 2.82 9.75
CA MET A 964 28.87 3.92 10.72
C MET A 964 28.41 3.41 12.08
N CYS A 965 29.24 3.57 13.12
CA CYS A 965 28.96 3.06 14.46
C CYS A 965 29.01 4.16 15.52
N VAL A 966 28.10 4.11 16.48
CA VAL A 966 28.10 4.92 17.69
C VAL A 966 28.10 3.98 18.89
N GLU A 967 29.17 3.99 19.67
CA GLU A 967 29.37 3.12 20.83
C GLU A 967 29.25 3.90 22.14
N SER A 968 28.65 3.26 23.15
CA SER A 968 28.62 3.75 24.53
C SER A 968 29.43 2.82 25.43
N ASN A 969 30.63 3.26 25.78
CA ASN A 969 31.53 2.50 26.66
C ASN A 969 31.07 2.50 28.12
N ILE A 970 30.10 3.33 28.51
CA ILE A 970 29.51 3.32 29.86
C ILE A 970 28.57 2.11 30.01
N TYR A 971 27.70 1.90 29.01
CA TYR A 971 26.70 0.84 29.05
C TYR A 971 27.13 -0.45 28.35
N GLY A 972 28.28 -0.44 27.67
CA GLY A 972 28.81 -1.61 26.95
C GLY A 972 27.99 -1.99 25.72
N ALA A 973 27.35 -1.03 25.06
CA ALA A 973 26.51 -1.24 23.89
C ALA A 973 26.78 -0.18 22.81
N GLY A 974 26.64 -0.57 21.55
CA GLY A 974 26.73 0.31 20.39
C GLY A 974 25.65 0.04 19.36
N VAL A 975 25.41 1.03 18.50
CA VAL A 975 24.51 0.92 17.35
C VAL A 975 25.32 1.20 16.09
N CYS A 976 25.24 0.30 15.10
CA CYS A 976 25.87 0.47 13.80
C CYS A 976 24.82 0.49 12.69
N VAL A 977 25.01 1.35 11.71
CA VAL A 977 24.33 1.33 10.42
C VAL A 977 25.32 0.83 9.38
N GLU A 978 25.02 -0.30 8.76
CA GLU A 978 25.79 -0.89 7.66
C GLU A 978 25.01 -0.71 6.37
N TYR A 979 25.69 -0.32 5.29
CA TYR A 979 25.08 -0.32 3.97
C TYR A 979 26.05 -0.84 2.90
N ASP A 980 25.53 -1.63 1.95
CA ASP A 980 26.22 -2.17 0.76
C ASP A 980 25.29 -1.92 -0.43
N LEU A 981 25.69 -1.00 -1.31
CA LEU A 981 24.95 -0.60 -2.49
C LEU A 981 25.79 -0.91 -3.73
N ARG A 982 25.23 -1.62 -4.70
CA ARG A 982 25.86 -1.94 -5.98
C ARG A 982 24.92 -1.55 -7.11
N ARG A 983 25.32 -0.57 -7.92
CA ARG A 983 24.53 0.05 -9.00
C ARG A 983 25.35 0.12 -10.27
N GLU A 984 24.66 0.25 -11.40
CA GLU A 984 25.28 0.68 -12.66
C GLU A 984 24.78 2.09 -12.98
N PHE A 985 25.71 3.03 -13.12
CA PHE A 985 25.39 4.43 -13.36
C PHE A 985 25.20 4.69 -14.86
N TYR A 986 24.02 5.19 -15.25
CA TYR A 986 23.76 5.68 -16.60
C TYR A 986 23.55 7.19 -16.54
N HIS A 987 24.20 7.95 -17.44
CA HIS A 987 24.12 9.42 -17.50
C HIS A 987 22.70 9.95 -17.66
N ASP A 988 21.80 9.15 -18.23
CA ASP A 988 20.36 9.40 -18.23
C ASP A 988 19.78 8.88 -16.89
N GLU A 989 20.01 9.66 -15.83
CA GLU A 989 19.59 9.32 -14.47
C GLU A 989 18.06 9.26 -14.40
N TYR A 990 17.52 8.05 -14.28
CA TYR A 990 16.09 7.84 -14.21
C TYR A 990 15.67 7.02 -12.97
N PRO A 991 14.46 7.26 -12.42
CA PRO A 991 13.90 6.60 -11.25
C PRO A 991 14.17 5.10 -11.10
N LEU A 992 14.01 4.33 -12.18
CA LEU A 992 14.17 2.87 -12.13
C LEU A 992 15.59 2.44 -11.73
N TYR A 993 16.62 3.15 -12.18
CA TYR A 993 18.02 2.77 -11.97
C TYR A 993 18.47 2.92 -10.51
N TYR A 994 17.78 3.74 -9.71
CA TYR A 994 17.97 3.78 -8.26
C TYR A 994 17.57 2.49 -7.55
N PHE A 995 16.79 1.61 -8.20
CA PHE A 995 16.35 0.33 -7.66
C PHE A 995 17.02 -0.87 -8.33
N LEU A 996 17.70 -0.67 -9.47
CA LEU A 996 18.43 -1.71 -10.19
C LEU A 996 19.76 -2.01 -9.48
N GLY A 997 20.00 -3.28 -9.16
CA GLY A 997 21.19 -3.75 -8.45
C GLY A 997 20.96 -4.06 -6.97
N TYR A 998 22.04 -4.46 -6.30
CA TYR A 998 22.00 -4.93 -4.92
C TYR A 998 21.94 -3.77 -3.93
N THR A 999 21.02 -3.88 -2.98
CA THR A 999 20.89 -2.97 -1.84
C THR A 999 20.86 -3.81 -0.59
N HIS A 1000 21.71 -3.47 0.37
CA HIS A 1000 21.58 -3.93 1.75
C HIS A 1000 21.80 -2.76 2.69
N VAL A 1001 20.85 -2.56 3.61
CA VAL A 1001 20.97 -1.58 4.70
C VAL A 1001 20.56 -2.30 5.98
N ALA A 1002 21.39 -2.24 7.02
CA ALA A 1002 21.10 -2.89 8.29
C ALA A 1002 21.41 -1.97 9.47
N VAL A 1003 20.51 -1.94 10.44
CA VAL A 1003 20.71 -1.29 11.74
C VAL A 1003 20.91 -2.39 12.78
N LYS A 1004 22.08 -2.40 13.41
CA LYS A 1004 22.51 -3.44 14.34
C LYS A 1004 22.82 -2.88 15.70
N VAL A 1005 22.50 -3.64 16.74
CA VAL A 1005 22.94 -3.39 18.11
C VAL A 1005 24.03 -4.40 18.43
N LEU A 1006 25.17 -3.92 18.92
CA LEU A 1006 26.36 -4.73 19.21
C LEU A 1006 26.87 -4.47 20.63
N PRO A 1007 27.56 -5.45 21.24
CA PRO A 1007 28.31 -5.20 22.46
C PRO A 1007 29.46 -4.24 22.16
N ALA A 1008 29.68 -3.27 23.04
CA ALA A 1008 30.83 -2.36 22.99
C ALA A 1008 31.75 -2.62 24.19
N GLN A 1009 33.03 -2.28 24.07
CA GLN A 1009 33.97 -2.44 25.17
C GLN A 1009 33.64 -1.47 26.29
N ALA A 1010 33.10 -1.99 27.39
CA ALA A 1010 32.74 -1.18 28.54
C ALA A 1010 34.00 -0.72 29.31
N ILE A 1011 33.99 0.52 29.82
CA ILE A 1011 35.07 1.08 30.65
C ILE A 1011 35.21 0.29 31.96
N ASN A 1012 34.08 -0.18 32.49
CA ASN A 1012 33.96 -1.01 33.67
C ASN A 1012 33.06 -2.22 33.35
N ALA A 1013 33.21 -3.34 34.07
CA ALA A 1013 32.30 -4.49 33.92
C ALA A 1013 30.86 -4.04 34.20
N VAL A 1014 29.89 -4.36 33.35
CA VAL A 1014 28.48 -3.96 33.53
C VAL A 1014 27.64 -5.20 33.81
N ASP A 1015 27.05 -5.29 35.01
CA ASP A 1015 26.16 -6.39 35.39
C ASP A 1015 24.70 -6.11 35.01
N LYS A 1016 24.30 -4.84 35.06
CA LYS A 1016 22.97 -4.36 34.65
C LYS A 1016 22.99 -2.87 34.34
N ILE A 1017 22.07 -2.45 33.47
CA ILE A 1017 21.75 -1.06 33.19
C ILE A 1017 20.49 -0.71 33.97
N HIS A 1018 20.59 0.19 34.94
CA HIS A 1018 19.55 0.60 35.85
C HIS A 1018 19.03 1.99 35.49
N PHE A 1019 17.76 2.06 35.10
CA PHE A 1019 17.02 3.30 34.97
C PHE A 1019 16.13 3.47 36.19
N GLU A 1020 16.13 4.64 36.80
CA GLU A 1020 15.28 4.96 37.94
C GLU A 1020 14.68 6.35 37.74
N ILE A 1021 13.36 6.44 37.87
CA ILE A 1021 12.61 7.69 37.87
C ILE A 1021 11.99 7.85 39.25
N ASN A 1022 12.37 8.94 39.92
CA ASN A 1022 11.83 9.34 41.21
C ASN A 1022 11.21 10.74 41.08
N ALA A 1023 9.90 10.83 41.29
CA ALA A 1023 9.25 12.12 41.55
C ALA A 1023 9.46 12.50 43.02
N GLY A 1024 9.81 13.75 43.34
CA GLY A 1024 10.00 14.19 44.73
C GLY A 1024 8.77 13.92 45.63
N PRO A 1025 8.94 13.75 46.95
CA PRO A 1025 7.83 13.49 47.86
C PRO A 1025 6.93 14.72 47.99
N SER A 1026 5.74 14.69 47.38
CA SER A 1026 4.64 15.55 47.83
C SER A 1026 4.15 15.00 49.18
N SER A 1027 4.20 15.80 50.23
CA SER A 1027 4.03 15.43 51.64
C SER A 1027 2.60 15.03 52.08
N HIS A 1028 1.81 14.38 51.23
CA HIS A 1028 0.50 13.82 51.62
C HIS A 1028 0.23 12.45 50.97
N PRO A 1029 -0.10 11.40 51.75
CA PRO A 1029 -0.65 10.17 51.22
C PRO A 1029 -2.11 10.44 50.84
N ALA A 1030 -2.47 10.19 49.58
CA ALA A 1030 -3.78 10.58 49.07
C ALA A 1030 -4.33 9.52 48.11
N SER A 1031 -5.61 9.20 48.31
CA SER A 1031 -6.42 8.44 47.37
C SER A 1031 -6.44 9.11 45.98
N ALA A 1032 -6.80 8.37 44.92
CA ALA A 1032 -6.88 8.92 43.55
C ALA A 1032 -7.81 10.15 43.41
N GLN A 1033 -8.65 10.42 44.42
CA GLN A 1033 -9.54 11.58 44.50
C GLN A 1033 -8.83 12.83 45.03
N GLU A 1034 -7.91 12.68 45.99
CA GLU A 1034 -7.11 13.74 46.62
C GLU A 1034 -5.83 14.09 45.84
N LEU A 1035 -5.35 13.17 44.98
CA LEU A 1035 -4.24 13.39 44.05
C LEU A 1035 -4.57 14.47 43.00
N LEU A 1036 -5.87 14.68 42.73
CA LEU A 1036 -6.39 15.74 41.86
C LEU A 1036 -6.64 17.07 42.59
N GLU A 1037 -6.79 17.06 43.92
CA GLU A 1037 -6.92 18.27 44.73
C GLU A 1037 -5.55 18.84 45.15
N SER A 1038 -4.55 17.97 45.36
CA SER A 1038 -3.19 18.37 45.74
C SER A 1038 -2.48 19.21 44.66
N LEU A 1039 -2.92 19.11 43.40
CA LEU A 1039 -2.42 19.94 42.29
C LEU A 1039 -2.93 21.39 42.34
N SER A 1040 -3.81 21.72 43.29
CA SER A 1040 -4.41 23.07 43.42
C SER A 1040 -3.75 23.98 44.46
N GLN A 1041 -2.80 23.46 45.27
CA GLN A 1041 -2.15 24.24 46.33
C GLN A 1041 -0.63 24.00 46.36
N MET A 1042 0.10 24.70 45.48
CA MET A 1042 1.55 24.88 45.62
C MET A 1042 1.89 26.36 45.47
N GLY A 1043 1.90 27.05 46.60
CA GLY A 1043 2.44 28.40 46.75
C GLY A 1043 3.43 28.40 47.90
N ASN A 1044 4.72 28.27 47.58
CA ASN A 1044 5.80 28.94 48.30
C ASN A 1044 7.13 28.80 47.54
N SER A 1045 7.88 29.90 47.55
CA SER A 1045 9.11 30.14 46.83
C SER A 1045 10.29 29.31 47.38
N THR A 1046 10.70 28.26 46.68
CA THR A 1046 12.07 27.71 46.62
C THR A 1046 12.19 26.80 45.39
N PHE A 1047 13.39 26.65 44.80
CA PHE A 1047 13.62 25.71 43.71
C PHE A 1047 13.39 24.27 44.20
N GLU A 1048 12.27 23.65 43.84
CA GLU A 1048 12.02 22.24 44.15
C GLU A 1048 12.41 21.35 42.96
N ALA A 1049 13.17 20.28 43.24
CA ALA A 1049 13.47 19.25 42.25
C ALA A 1049 12.19 18.44 41.99
N VAL A 1050 11.68 18.49 40.76
CA VAL A 1050 10.36 17.94 40.43
C VAL A 1050 10.45 16.44 40.15
N PHE A 1051 11.44 16.03 39.33
CA PHE A 1051 11.74 14.63 39.03
C PHE A 1051 13.24 14.45 38.85
N ASN A 1052 13.75 13.30 39.33
CA ASN A 1052 15.10 12.83 39.12
C ASN A 1052 15.06 11.58 38.24
N VAL A 1053 15.86 11.56 37.17
CA VAL A 1053 16.05 10.42 36.29
C VAL A 1053 17.51 9.97 36.34
N ASN A 1054 17.71 8.77 36.85
CA ASN A 1054 19.00 8.11 36.90
C ASN A 1054 19.08 7.08 35.76
N ALA A 1055 20.20 7.04 35.05
CA ALA A 1055 20.55 6.02 34.08
C ALA A 1055 21.99 5.55 34.38
N PHE A 1056 22.13 4.37 34.99
CA PHE A 1056 23.40 3.89 35.53
C PHE A 1056 23.77 2.52 34.97
N ALA A 1057 25.04 2.33 34.67
CA ALA A 1057 25.68 1.03 34.59
C ALA A 1057 26.13 0.61 36.01
N VAL A 1058 25.70 -0.57 36.45
CA VAL A 1058 25.97 -1.10 37.79
C VAL A 1058 26.88 -2.33 37.69
N SER A 1059 27.87 -2.42 38.59
CA SER A 1059 28.92 -3.45 38.61
C SER A 1059 29.23 -3.92 40.03
N GLY A 1060 28.71 -5.08 40.44
CA GLY A 1060 28.95 -5.67 41.76
C GLY A 1060 28.81 -4.66 42.92
N ALA A 1061 29.85 -4.54 43.75
CA ALA A 1061 29.92 -3.59 44.86
C ALA A 1061 30.59 -2.23 44.51
N LYS A 1062 30.88 -1.96 43.22
CA LYS A 1062 31.47 -0.68 42.79
C LYS A 1062 30.39 0.40 42.69
N LYS A 1063 30.81 1.67 42.80
CA LYS A 1063 29.90 2.82 42.59
C LYS A 1063 29.31 2.79 41.17
N PRO A 1064 28.01 3.05 41.01
CA PRO A 1064 27.38 3.11 39.69
C PRO A 1064 28.00 4.23 38.84
N GLU A 1065 28.17 3.98 37.54
CA GLU A 1065 28.65 4.95 36.56
C GLU A 1065 27.55 5.24 35.54
N GLY A 1066 27.30 6.51 35.22
CA GLY A 1066 26.26 6.88 34.26
C GLY A 1066 25.80 8.30 34.42
N TYR A 1067 24.54 8.58 34.12
CA TYR A 1067 24.01 9.94 34.13
C TYR A 1067 22.88 10.09 35.13
N ASN A 1068 22.89 11.20 35.84
CA ASN A 1068 21.80 11.66 36.68
C ASN A 1068 21.28 12.97 36.09
N ALA A 1069 19.99 13.01 35.77
CA ALA A 1069 19.29 14.16 35.26
C ALA A 1069 18.28 14.67 36.30
N VAL A 1070 18.48 15.88 36.80
CA VAL A 1070 17.56 16.54 37.74
C VAL A 1070 16.87 17.70 37.05
N PHE A 1071 15.55 17.71 37.14
CA PHE A 1071 14.71 18.79 36.63
C PHE A 1071 14.23 19.70 37.75
N TYR A 1072 14.52 20.99 37.64
CA TYR A 1072 14.12 22.05 38.56
C TYR A 1072 13.10 22.98 37.88
N TYR A 1073 12.11 23.42 38.64
CA TYR A 1073 11.06 24.34 38.17
C TYR A 1073 10.82 25.45 39.17
N THR A 1074 10.56 26.67 38.70
CA THR A 1074 10.12 27.81 39.54
C THR A 1074 8.75 28.34 39.14
N THR A 1075 7.96 28.74 40.14
CA THR A 1075 6.63 29.35 39.98
C THR A 1075 6.68 30.89 40.04
N GLU A 1076 7.63 31.53 39.34
CA GLU A 1076 7.71 33.01 39.21
C GLU A 1076 6.98 33.52 37.94
N GLU A 1077 6.76 34.83 37.81
CA GLU A 1077 6.19 35.49 36.61
C GLU A 1077 6.94 35.16 35.30
N VAL A 1078 8.23 34.84 35.40
CA VAL A 1078 9.04 34.26 34.32
C VAL A 1078 9.24 32.78 34.65
N LYS A 1079 8.59 31.88 33.90
CA LYS A 1079 8.79 30.43 34.05
C LYS A 1079 10.24 30.10 33.71
N LYS A 1080 11.02 29.72 34.72
CA LYS A 1080 12.38 29.23 34.55
C LYS A 1080 12.38 27.73 34.82
N THR A 1081 12.92 26.96 33.89
CA THR A 1081 13.16 25.53 34.11
C THR A 1081 14.63 25.25 33.87
N GLN A 1082 15.21 24.46 34.75
CA GLN A 1082 16.61 24.09 34.67
C GLN A 1082 16.72 22.57 34.66
N LEU A 1083 17.33 22.03 33.63
CA LEU A 1083 17.70 20.62 33.56
C LEU A 1083 19.20 20.50 33.74
N VAL A 1084 19.63 19.81 34.78
CA VAL A 1084 21.04 19.49 35.02
C VAL A 1084 21.24 18.00 34.80
N VAL A 1085 22.01 17.64 33.77
CA VAL A 1085 22.48 16.27 33.54
C VAL A 1085 23.92 16.21 34.00
N SER A 1086 24.20 15.38 34.99
CA SER A 1086 25.54 15.18 35.55
C SER A 1086 26.05 13.78 35.24
N HIS A 1087 27.32 13.69 34.88
CA HIS A 1087 27.97 12.39 34.78
C HIS A 1087 28.41 11.94 36.18
N VAL A 1088 27.85 10.82 36.63
CA VAL A 1088 28.10 10.25 37.95
C VAL A 1088 29.30 9.30 37.84
N LYS A 1089 30.49 9.84 38.09
CA LYS A 1089 31.77 9.12 38.17
C LYS A 1089 32.73 9.85 39.12
N GLU A 1090 33.58 9.12 39.83
CA GLU A 1090 34.60 9.69 40.71
C GLU A 1090 35.52 10.65 39.92
N ASN A 1091 35.65 11.89 40.39
CA ASN A 1091 36.37 13.00 39.75
C ASN A 1091 35.85 13.47 38.38
N SER A 1092 34.63 13.09 37.96
CA SER A 1092 34.01 13.69 36.78
C SER A 1092 33.28 14.98 37.15
N ASN A 1093 33.71 16.07 36.52
CA ASN A 1093 33.05 17.38 36.61
C ASN A 1093 32.21 17.66 35.35
N TRP A 1094 31.95 16.65 34.51
CA TRP A 1094 31.20 16.85 33.28
C TRP A 1094 29.71 16.97 33.59
N LYS A 1095 29.10 18.05 33.11
CA LYS A 1095 27.67 18.34 33.26
C LYS A 1095 27.11 18.95 31.98
N ILE A 1096 25.82 18.80 31.77
CA ILE A 1096 25.00 19.61 30.87
C ILE A 1096 24.03 20.40 31.74
N CYS A 1097 23.99 21.71 31.55
CA CYS A 1097 23.05 22.60 32.19
C CYS A 1097 22.22 23.23 31.08
N ILE A 1098 20.92 22.97 31.11
CA ILE A 1098 19.96 23.56 30.19
C ILE A 1098 19.09 24.49 31.00
N ASP A 1099 19.36 25.79 30.85
CA ASP A 1099 18.55 26.84 31.46
C ASP A 1099 17.55 27.32 30.41
N THR A 1100 16.27 27.17 30.69
CA THR A 1100 15.21 27.71 29.85
C THR A 1100 14.47 28.79 30.60
N SER A 1101 14.21 29.89 29.92
CA SER A 1101 13.37 30.97 30.43
C SER A 1101 12.33 31.31 29.38
N VAL A 1102 11.07 31.26 29.76
CA VAL A 1102 9.96 31.67 28.92
C VAL A 1102 9.37 32.95 29.52
N LYS A 1103 9.44 34.05 28.77
CA LYS A 1103 8.69 35.27 29.09
C LYS A 1103 7.37 35.20 28.35
N ALA A 1104 6.25 35.23 29.08
CA ALA A 1104 4.93 35.20 28.48
C ALA A 1104 4.83 36.27 27.37
N LEU A 1105 4.39 35.84 26.18
CA LEU A 1105 4.07 36.68 25.02
C LEU A 1105 5.24 37.38 24.28
N VAL A 1106 6.52 37.17 24.63
CA VAL A 1106 7.64 37.92 24.00
C VAL A 1106 8.76 37.05 23.42
N GLY A 1107 9.04 35.88 24.02
CA GLY A 1107 10.09 34.98 23.51
C GLY A 1107 10.54 33.92 24.50
N ALA A 1108 11.12 32.84 23.97
CA ALA A 1108 11.75 31.79 24.75
C ALA A 1108 13.25 31.77 24.49
N LYS A 1109 14.03 31.67 25.56
CA LYS A 1109 15.48 31.51 25.51
C LYS A 1109 15.87 30.22 26.20
N ALA A 1110 16.67 29.40 25.51
CA ALA A 1110 17.31 28.23 26.07
C ALA A 1110 18.83 28.40 25.96
N ASN A 1111 19.52 28.35 27.08
CA ASN A 1111 20.97 28.29 27.13
C ASN A 1111 21.38 26.86 27.48
N ILE A 1112 22.10 26.22 26.56
CA ILE A 1112 22.61 24.87 26.73
C ILE A 1112 24.12 24.99 26.91
N LYS A 1113 24.59 24.62 28.09
CA LYS A 1113 26.00 24.64 28.43
C LYS A 1113 26.46 23.24 28.79
N TRP A 1114 27.63 22.83 28.33
CA TRP A 1114 28.15 21.50 28.66
C TRP A 1114 29.68 21.45 28.76
N GLY A 1115 30.17 20.36 29.32
CA GLY A 1115 31.59 20.15 29.62
C GLY A 1115 31.89 20.24 31.10
N ALA A 1116 33.12 20.60 31.46
CA ALA A 1116 33.52 20.77 32.86
C ALA A 1116 32.65 21.86 33.51
N GLU A 1117 31.84 21.49 34.49
CA GLU A 1117 30.90 22.32 35.24
C GLU A 1117 30.01 23.22 34.36
N CYS A 1118 29.60 22.73 33.18
CA CYS A 1118 28.81 23.50 32.22
C CYS A 1118 29.51 24.79 31.73
N GLN A 1119 30.84 24.78 31.58
CA GLN A 1119 31.62 25.98 31.16
C GLN A 1119 32.41 25.79 29.87
N SER A 1120 32.61 24.55 29.38
CA SER A 1120 33.52 24.31 28.25
C SER A 1120 32.93 24.67 26.89
N TYR A 1121 31.62 24.47 26.73
CA TYR A 1121 30.89 24.71 25.50
C TYR A 1121 29.55 25.36 25.83
N GLU A 1122 29.11 26.27 24.97
CA GLU A 1122 27.86 27.00 25.14
C GLU A 1122 27.18 27.18 23.80
N MET A 1123 25.89 26.88 23.80
CA MET A 1123 24.96 27.14 22.72
C MET A 1123 23.75 27.85 23.30
N SER A 1124 23.32 28.91 22.64
CA SER A 1124 22.11 29.64 22.99
C SER A 1124 21.12 29.53 21.84
N ILE A 1125 19.89 29.20 22.19
CA ILE A 1125 18.75 29.19 21.29
C ILE A 1125 17.84 30.30 21.77
N THR A 1126 17.67 31.31 20.93
CA THR A 1126 16.74 32.41 21.19
C THR A 1126 15.63 32.35 20.16
N SER A 1127 14.40 32.34 20.65
CA SER A 1127 13.21 32.54 19.84
C SER A 1127 12.57 33.85 20.26
N GLU A 1128 12.38 34.75 19.29
CA GLU A 1128 11.77 36.05 19.49
C GLU A 1128 10.57 36.18 18.57
N THR A 1129 9.46 36.64 19.14
CA THR A 1129 8.29 37.05 18.39
C THR A 1129 8.36 38.56 18.20
N ALA A 1130 8.61 39.01 16.97
CA ALA A 1130 8.57 40.43 16.66
C ALA A 1130 7.14 40.83 16.26
N HIS A 1131 6.50 41.69 17.08
CA HIS A 1131 5.21 42.30 16.78
C HIS A 1131 5.32 43.82 16.93
N LEU A 1132 5.98 44.48 15.97
CA LEU A 1132 5.96 45.93 15.85
C LEU A 1132 4.69 46.35 15.09
N PRO A 1133 3.99 47.42 15.50
CA PRO A 1133 2.83 47.95 14.78
C PRO A 1133 3.20 48.20 13.30
N GLY A 1134 2.48 47.55 12.37
CA GLY A 1134 2.71 47.70 10.92
C GLY A 1134 3.67 46.70 10.26
N THR A 1135 4.20 45.70 11.00
CA THR A 1135 5.03 44.61 10.43
C THR A 1135 4.37 43.24 10.58
N LEU A 1136 4.58 42.34 9.60
CA LEU A 1136 4.01 40.99 9.61
C LEU A 1136 4.53 40.18 10.82
N PRO A 1137 3.67 39.38 11.48
CA PRO A 1137 4.08 38.54 12.61
C PRO A 1137 5.26 37.65 12.20
N THR A 1138 6.39 37.84 12.88
CA THR A 1138 7.63 37.15 12.53
C THR A 1138 8.15 36.40 13.75
N ILE A 1139 8.34 35.10 13.59
CA ILE A 1139 9.10 34.28 14.52
C ILE A 1139 10.51 34.22 14.01
N LYS A 1140 11.46 34.72 14.80
CA LYS A 1140 12.89 34.55 14.54
C LYS A 1140 13.42 33.55 15.55
N ALA A 1141 13.95 32.45 15.04
CA ALA A 1141 14.77 31.53 15.80
C ALA A 1141 16.23 31.78 15.43
N LYS A 1142 17.08 31.89 16.44
CA LYS A 1142 18.52 32.06 16.28
C LYS A 1142 19.22 31.07 17.17
N ILE A 1143 20.09 30.29 16.56
CA ILE A 1143 21.01 29.38 17.24
C ILE A 1143 22.39 30.02 17.12
N HIS A 1144 23.00 30.31 18.26
CA HIS A 1144 24.34 30.87 18.34
C HIS A 1144 25.20 30.01 19.25
N TRP A 1145 26.45 29.78 18.87
CA TRP A 1145 27.41 29.02 19.66
C TRP A 1145 28.74 29.76 19.74
N SER A 1146 29.42 29.64 20.89
CA SER A 1146 30.76 30.23 21.08
C SER A 1146 31.85 29.23 20.69
N ARG A 1147 31.75 28.00 21.20
CA ARG A 1147 32.72 26.92 20.99
C ARG A 1147 31.99 25.58 20.90
N MET A 1148 32.36 24.76 19.90
CA MET A 1148 31.83 23.42 19.68
C MET A 1148 32.97 22.38 19.70
N PRO A 1149 32.73 21.13 20.12
CA PRO A 1149 33.70 20.05 19.97
C PRO A 1149 34.00 19.75 18.49
N GLU A 1150 35.25 19.46 18.15
CA GLU A 1150 35.69 19.23 16.76
C GLU A 1150 34.92 18.12 16.05
N LYS A 1151 34.59 17.03 16.77
CA LYS A 1151 33.74 15.94 16.25
C LYS A 1151 32.32 16.41 15.89
N VAL A 1152 31.75 17.33 16.67
CA VAL A 1152 30.42 17.91 16.39
C VAL A 1152 30.51 18.81 15.16
N THR A 1153 31.56 19.62 15.06
CA THR A 1153 31.82 20.46 13.87
C THR A 1153 31.94 19.62 12.60
N GLN A 1154 32.71 18.52 12.63
CA GLN A 1154 32.85 17.62 11.48
C GLN A 1154 31.53 16.95 11.08
N ALA A 1155 30.72 16.52 12.05
CA ALA A 1155 29.40 15.94 11.79
C ALA A 1155 28.43 16.97 11.18
N CYS A 1156 28.40 18.19 11.72
CA CYS A 1156 27.61 19.29 11.17
C CYS A 1156 28.01 19.64 9.74
N SER A 1157 29.30 19.70 9.41
CA SER A 1157 29.76 19.95 8.04
C SER A 1157 29.33 18.86 7.05
N ARG A 1158 29.28 17.59 7.46
CA ARG A 1158 28.72 16.51 6.63
C ARG A 1158 27.22 16.70 6.41
N LEU A 1159 26.46 16.99 7.47
CA LEU A 1159 25.01 17.28 7.36
C LEU A 1159 24.75 18.48 6.43
N GLU A 1160 25.57 19.53 6.53
CA GLU A 1160 25.48 20.74 5.71
C GLU A 1160 25.60 20.45 4.21
N SER A 1161 26.41 19.45 3.80
CA SER A 1161 26.52 19.06 2.38
C SER A 1161 25.25 18.46 1.77
N TYR A 1162 24.31 17.95 2.58
CA TYR A 1162 23.03 17.41 2.10
C TYR A 1162 21.93 18.47 1.99
N ILE A 1163 22.08 19.62 2.68
CA ILE A 1163 21.05 20.66 2.75
C ILE A 1163 20.67 21.20 1.36
N PRO A 1164 21.59 21.47 0.42
CA PRO A 1164 21.23 21.95 -0.91
C PRO A 1164 20.34 20.97 -1.70
N GLY A 1165 20.65 19.68 -1.64
CA GLY A 1165 19.85 18.64 -2.30
C GLY A 1165 18.44 18.51 -1.71
N MET A 1166 18.34 18.54 -0.37
CA MET A 1166 17.04 18.55 0.31
C MET A 1166 16.25 19.84 0.08
N ALA A 1167 16.93 20.99 0.03
CA ALA A 1167 16.30 22.28 -0.28
C ALA A 1167 15.68 22.24 -1.68
N LEU A 1168 16.41 21.71 -2.68
CA LEU A 1168 15.90 21.52 -4.04
C LEU A 1168 14.67 20.59 -4.06
N LEU A 1169 14.75 19.41 -3.42
CA LEU A 1169 13.64 18.47 -3.32
C LEU A 1169 12.39 19.08 -2.65
N LEU A 1170 12.59 20.00 -1.71
CA LEU A 1170 11.53 20.70 -0.99
C LEU A 1170 11.15 22.05 -1.64
N ASN A 1171 11.58 22.32 -2.87
CA ASN A 1171 11.32 23.57 -3.62
C ASN A 1171 11.74 24.86 -2.89
N PHE A 1172 12.84 24.81 -2.13
CA PHE A 1172 13.51 26.00 -1.59
C PHE A 1172 14.52 26.55 -2.59
N TYR A 1173 14.61 27.87 -2.66
CA TYR A 1173 15.61 28.58 -3.44
C TYR A 1173 16.86 28.78 -2.61
N GLN A 1174 18.03 28.63 -3.24
CA GLN A 1174 19.32 28.89 -2.62
C GLN A 1174 19.90 30.21 -3.15
N LYS A 1175 20.45 31.00 -2.24
CA LYS A 1175 21.23 32.20 -2.55
C LYS A 1175 22.59 32.10 -1.87
N GLN A 1176 23.66 32.18 -2.66
CA GLN A 1176 25.02 32.27 -2.16
C GLN A 1176 25.22 33.63 -1.48
N GLU A 1177 25.32 33.66 -0.15
CA GLU A 1177 25.59 34.84 0.66
C GLU A 1177 26.30 34.42 1.96
N LYS A 1178 27.40 35.09 2.31
CA LYS A 1178 28.14 34.82 3.56
C LYS A 1178 27.41 35.45 4.75
N ASN A 1179 26.93 34.61 5.66
CA ASN A 1179 26.29 35.01 6.91
C ASN A 1179 27.27 34.83 8.10
N ALA A 1180 26.80 35.02 9.33
CA ALA A 1180 27.62 34.90 10.53
C ALA A 1180 28.09 33.44 10.73
N GLY A 1181 29.41 33.24 10.88
CA GLY A 1181 30.02 31.89 10.85
C GLY A 1181 29.70 30.97 12.05
N GLN A 1182 29.22 31.51 13.16
CA GLN A 1182 28.87 30.75 14.37
C GLN A 1182 27.39 30.93 14.75
N GLU A 1183 26.55 31.07 13.72
CA GLU A 1183 25.15 31.37 13.87
C GLU A 1183 24.33 30.75 12.74
N ILE A 1184 23.18 30.20 13.11
CA ILE A 1184 22.12 29.87 12.16
C ILE A 1184 20.89 30.65 12.60
N SER A 1185 20.32 31.38 11.67
CA SER A 1185 19.07 32.08 11.91
C SER A 1185 18.00 31.56 10.97
N ALA A 1186 16.80 31.39 11.49
CA ALA A 1186 15.62 31.07 10.73
C ALA A 1186 14.54 32.10 11.05
N SER A 1187 13.93 32.68 10.02
CA SER A 1187 12.78 33.54 10.18
C SER A 1187 11.60 32.92 9.45
N VAL A 1188 10.49 32.81 10.17
CA VAL A 1188 9.19 32.45 9.61
C VAL A 1188 8.30 33.67 9.74
N ILE A 1189 7.88 34.20 8.60
CA ILE A 1189 7.00 35.36 8.51
C ILE A 1189 5.63 34.86 8.12
N ALA A 1190 4.60 35.18 8.89
CA ALA A 1190 3.23 34.93 8.48
C ALA A 1190 2.87 35.92 7.35
N SER A 1191 3.09 35.51 6.10
CA SER A 1191 2.81 36.33 4.92
C SER A 1191 1.32 36.50 4.67
N SER A 1192 0.49 35.57 5.15
CA SER A 1192 -0.97 35.67 5.21
C SER A 1192 -1.54 34.89 6.41
N ALA A 1193 -2.87 34.82 6.53
CA ALA A 1193 -3.55 33.99 7.53
C ALA A 1193 -3.27 32.47 7.40
N ASP A 1194 -2.61 32.03 6.32
CA ASP A 1194 -2.44 30.61 5.97
C ASP A 1194 -1.19 30.31 5.14
N SER A 1195 -0.34 31.32 4.92
CA SER A 1195 0.95 31.15 4.26
C SER A 1195 2.06 31.72 5.12
N ILE A 1196 3.19 31.02 5.10
CA ILE A 1196 4.42 31.45 5.75
C ILE A 1196 5.54 31.60 4.74
N ASP A 1197 6.37 32.60 4.94
CA ASP A 1197 7.63 32.75 4.25
C ASP A 1197 8.73 32.25 5.18
N VAL A 1198 9.49 31.27 4.73
CA VAL A 1198 10.60 30.68 5.49
C VAL A 1198 11.91 31.13 4.86
N ARG A 1199 12.79 31.67 5.69
CA ARG A 1199 14.16 32.01 5.32
C ARG A 1199 15.11 31.45 6.37
N ILE A 1200 16.12 30.70 5.93
CA ILE A 1200 17.12 30.09 6.79
C ILE A 1200 18.49 30.56 6.30
N GLN A 1201 19.22 31.25 7.17
CA GLN A 1201 20.56 31.75 6.90
C GLN A 1201 21.58 30.80 7.53
N LEU A 1202 22.38 30.18 6.69
CA LEU A 1202 23.52 29.33 7.07
C LEU A 1202 24.82 30.11 6.85
N PRO A 1203 25.94 29.75 7.49
CA PRO A 1203 27.20 30.48 7.37
C PRO A 1203 27.62 30.84 5.94
N GLU A 1204 27.52 29.92 4.98
CA GLU A 1204 28.01 30.12 3.61
C GLU A 1204 26.91 30.47 2.59
N TYR A 1205 25.63 30.24 2.90
CA TYR A 1205 24.52 30.51 1.98
C TYR A 1205 23.19 30.65 2.73
N THR A 1206 22.18 31.16 2.04
CA THR A 1206 20.81 31.27 2.56
C THR A 1206 19.86 30.46 1.69
N ILE A 1207 18.95 29.72 2.32
CA ILE A 1207 17.83 29.09 1.64
C ILE A 1207 16.52 29.77 2.03
N PHE A 1208 15.62 29.91 1.07
CA PHE A 1208 14.33 30.57 1.32
C PHE A 1208 13.22 30.01 0.42
N ARG A 1209 12.00 30.08 0.93
CA ARG A 1209 10.79 29.73 0.20
C ARG A 1209 9.65 30.60 0.71
N GLN A 1210 8.94 31.21 -0.22
CA GLN A 1210 7.81 32.09 0.08
C GLN A 1210 6.48 31.34 -0.12
N ALA A 1211 5.43 31.85 0.52
CA ALA A 1211 4.05 31.38 0.39
C ALA A 1211 3.87 29.87 0.66
N ILE A 1212 4.61 29.31 1.63
CA ILE A 1212 4.43 27.93 2.06
C ILE A 1212 3.07 27.82 2.75
N SER A 1213 2.22 26.93 2.26
CA SER A 1213 0.92 26.67 2.86
C SER A 1213 1.08 25.98 4.21
N PHE A 1214 0.51 26.55 5.27
CA PHE A 1214 0.60 25.99 6.61
C PHE A 1214 -0.78 25.53 7.10
N PRO A 1215 -0.94 24.28 7.58
CA PRO A 1215 -2.24 23.64 7.84
C PRO A 1215 -3.01 24.21 9.05
N MET A 1216 -2.37 25.04 9.87
CA MET A 1216 -3.00 25.85 10.90
C MET A 1216 -2.57 27.30 10.71
N PRO A 1217 -3.43 28.33 10.89
CA PRO A 1217 -2.92 29.67 11.11
C PRO A 1217 -1.97 29.62 12.33
N PRO A 1218 -0.82 30.33 12.33
CA PRO A 1218 -0.23 30.70 13.61
C PRO A 1218 -1.34 31.33 14.42
N VAL A 1219 -1.57 30.88 15.66
CA VAL A 1219 -2.57 31.49 16.56
C VAL A 1219 -2.40 33.00 16.41
N ILE A 1220 -3.43 33.67 15.88
CA ILE A 1220 -3.39 35.12 15.72
C ILE A 1220 -3.20 35.66 17.13
N PHE A 1221 -2.03 36.24 17.40
CA PHE A 1221 -1.66 36.84 18.69
C PHE A 1221 -2.42 38.17 18.93
N GLN A 1222 -3.66 38.29 18.48
CA GLN A 1222 -4.54 39.43 18.71
C GLN A 1222 -5.84 38.95 19.34
N GLU A 1223 -5.91 39.03 20.67
CA GLU A 1223 -7.09 39.50 21.41
C GLU A 1223 -6.71 39.65 22.89
N PHE A 1224 -5.81 40.59 23.18
CA PHE A 1224 -5.60 41.14 24.53
C PHE A 1224 -5.19 42.61 24.43
N GLU A 1225 -6.10 43.45 23.92
CA GLU A 1225 -6.13 44.85 24.33
C GLU A 1225 -7.26 45.00 25.34
N HIS A 1226 -6.91 45.42 26.56
CA HIS A 1226 -7.86 45.99 27.49
C HIS A 1226 -8.44 47.26 26.85
N ASP A 1227 -9.71 47.22 26.46
CA ASP A 1227 -10.49 48.43 26.23
C ASP A 1227 -10.68 49.12 27.59
N ASN A 1228 -9.84 50.12 27.82
CA ASN A 1228 -9.96 51.06 28.93
C ASN A 1228 -10.82 52.24 28.45
N THR A 1229 -12.12 52.01 28.24
CA THR A 1229 -13.10 53.08 28.01
C THR A 1229 -14.47 52.68 28.57
N THR A 1230 -14.71 53.14 29.80
CA THR A 1230 -15.98 53.67 30.32
C THR A 1230 -17.29 52.88 30.11
N MET A 1231 -17.83 52.44 31.25
CA MET A 1231 -19.27 52.30 31.54
C MET A 1231 -20.09 53.40 30.84
N ASP A 1232 -21.05 53.00 30.00
CA ASP A 1232 -22.46 53.38 30.17
C ASP A 1232 -23.38 52.72 29.13
N SER A 1233 -24.59 52.38 29.60
CA SER A 1233 -25.83 52.11 28.84
C SER A 1233 -26.08 50.73 28.18
N PHE A 1234 -26.92 49.95 28.89
CA PHE A 1234 -28.23 49.42 28.44
C PHE A 1234 -28.43 48.92 26.98
N GLY A 1235 -28.87 47.66 26.87
CA GLY A 1235 -30.24 47.38 26.42
C GLY A 1235 -30.48 46.61 25.11
N ARG A 1236 -31.17 45.47 25.24
CA ARG A 1236 -32.03 44.75 24.25
C ARG A 1236 -31.36 44.13 23.00
N ALA A 1237 -31.21 42.80 23.01
CA ALA A 1237 -32.04 41.83 22.28
C ALA A 1237 -31.53 40.40 22.53
#